data_AF-A0A7W2B9S3-F1
#
_entry.id   AF-A0A7W2B9S3-F1
#
_cell.length_a   1.000
_cell.length_b   1.000
_cell.length_c   1.000
_cell.angle_alpha   90.00
_cell.angle_beta   90.00
_cell.angle_gamma   90.00
#
_symmetry.space_group_name_H-M   'P 1'
#
loop_
_entity.id
_entity.type
_entity.pdbx_description
1 polymer ?
#
loop_
_entity_poly.entity_id
_entity_poly.type
_entity_poly.pdbx_seq_one_letter_code
_entity_poly.pdbx_strand_id
1 'polypeptide(L)'
;MMIQGAGIWQIITHRNKDFTNLYYARKRKEVLFNAPNGFDVHAYLARHQDVADAARQAGQNQLAYAADHYCAHGYFEGRQYALPQGFNPEIYLKLHPDVAAAAYVSTNAHDFAIQHYFNAFAEKRAYQVVLPKEFDADAYFYLNPDVHQQAAQGRNVTATFAHTHYTQHGYFENRGYKCANKPLLYMTPQDFNATVYLAHYSDVADLARQLGQNSHDVAAAHFREHGYREGRHYTLPTDFDPAVYRRMHKDVDQAVQGSPTWDQFITHHYFAAYQEKRPYKAILPDHFDDEAYFALNPDIAELARSQKQETSAFAQKHYLSFGFCENRAYRFDLPADFKASDYADLHADLDAHLEALLGKNVSHDKKELALKAHYHLWGRREGRAYKSTLPEGFDHKAYFPLNDDIKKAAKAAGQENETYARKHYLRRGEKEGRAYRFDVPEDFNMEEYQELYEDVEELLKRCAYTEKELEAKKHYHLIGRAEGRRHKNFLPTDFNYEEYYVLNPEVKALARKKWEYTEETFAKKHYLRWGAANNLAYRFDVPENFTMDDYLFLNPDLEAIARQSLITKQKEFLLKEHYHFHGKAERRACSLDDLPRDFDADVYLNIHQDVYTAAKDASDFTHKYAIRHYLRYGKHEERIYALNLPYSFKEADYLALNPELNSFLGLQGQSPECISFRLRFHYGMLGWQSDLPYKIEIPDDFDYRAYLLLNPDVAEGAQRDNRSSDLFAEYHYLKHGIFERRPYAFEVPEDFDPDLYLAYNPDLHSYLNDNPSFDRDFLLEKHYHFYGRNENRTIL
;
A
#
# COMPACT_ATOMS: atom_id res chain seq x y z
N MET A 1 -25.76 15.10 -62.91
CA MET A 1 -24.73 14.55 -62.00
C MET A 1 -24.70 13.05 -62.23
N MET A 2 -23.84 12.62 -63.15
CA MET A 2 -22.52 12.01 -62.87
C MET A 2 -22.69 10.59 -62.29
N ILE A 3 -22.60 9.54 -63.15
CA ILE A 3 -21.36 8.81 -63.56
C ILE A 3 -20.98 7.85 -62.41
N GLN A 4 -20.90 6.52 -62.51
CA GLN A 4 -20.65 5.50 -63.56
C GLN A 4 -21.19 4.16 -63.01
N GLY A 5 -21.68 3.13 -63.70
CA GLY A 5 -21.80 2.71 -65.11
C GLY A 5 -21.91 1.16 -65.06
N ALA A 6 -23.06 0.52 -65.39
CA ALA A 6 -23.45 0.00 -66.72
C ALA A 6 -22.43 -0.99 -67.34
N GLY A 7 -22.76 -2.14 -67.93
CA GLY A 7 -24.00 -2.55 -68.64
C GLY A 7 -24.20 -4.08 -68.73
N ILE A 8 -25.37 -4.64 -69.13
CA ILE A 8 -26.21 -4.40 -70.34
C ILE A 8 -25.34 -4.74 -71.59
N TRP A 9 -25.61 -5.72 -72.47
CA TRP A 9 -26.88 -6.16 -73.08
C TRP A 9 -26.82 -7.50 -73.84
N GLN A 10 -28.02 -8.10 -73.97
CA GLN A 10 -28.57 -8.98 -75.02
C GLN A 10 -27.76 -9.24 -76.32
N ILE A 11 -27.79 -10.50 -76.82
CA ILE A 11 -28.41 -10.92 -78.10
C ILE A 11 -27.97 -12.35 -78.49
N ILE A 12 -28.98 -13.21 -78.55
CA ILE A 12 -29.24 -14.37 -79.42
C ILE A 12 -28.22 -14.65 -80.55
N THR A 13 -27.67 -15.88 -80.56
CA THR A 13 -27.38 -16.67 -81.78
C THR A 13 -27.45 -18.16 -81.42
N HIS A 14 -28.54 -18.88 -81.74
CA HIS A 14 -28.70 -19.71 -82.94
C HIS A 14 -27.54 -20.70 -83.22
N ARG A 15 -27.74 -21.98 -82.89
CA ARG A 15 -27.86 -23.14 -83.81
C ARG A 15 -27.21 -24.42 -83.26
N ASN A 16 -27.94 -25.50 -83.52
CA ASN A 16 -27.47 -26.89 -83.71
C ASN A 16 -26.97 -27.61 -82.45
N LYS A 17 -27.77 -28.57 -81.98
CA LYS A 17 -27.82 -29.99 -82.39
C LYS A 17 -26.73 -30.79 -81.68
N ASP A 18 -27.21 -31.81 -80.98
CA ASP A 18 -26.51 -33.04 -80.64
C ASP A 18 -25.24 -32.91 -79.79
N PHE A 19 -25.41 -32.81 -78.47
CA PHE A 19 -24.45 -33.38 -77.52
C PHE A 19 -25.14 -33.81 -76.22
N THR A 20 -26.17 -34.65 -76.32
CA THR A 20 -26.68 -35.47 -75.19
C THR A 20 -25.80 -36.72 -75.02
N ASN A 21 -24.49 -36.50 -74.95
CA ASN A 21 -23.46 -37.52 -74.67
C ASN A 21 -22.12 -36.79 -74.45
N LEU A 22 -21.87 -36.26 -73.24
CA LEU A 22 -20.53 -36.03 -72.66
C LEU A 22 -20.60 -35.32 -71.30
N TYR A 23 -21.12 -36.01 -70.28
CA TYR A 23 -20.68 -35.77 -68.89
C TYR A 23 -20.42 -37.08 -68.10
N TYR A 24 -20.44 -38.25 -68.75
CA TYR A 24 -20.01 -39.52 -68.12
C TYR A 24 -19.15 -40.41 -69.03
N ALA A 25 -18.43 -39.84 -70.00
CA ALA A 25 -17.53 -40.58 -70.88
C ALA A 25 -16.02 -40.42 -70.56
N ARG A 26 -15.65 -39.90 -69.38
CA ARG A 26 -14.24 -39.81 -68.96
C ARG A 26 -13.95 -40.37 -67.56
N LYS A 27 -14.55 -41.53 -67.26
CA LYS A 27 -14.09 -42.47 -66.21
C LYS A 27 -14.31 -43.95 -66.61
N ARG A 28 -14.13 -44.29 -67.90
CA ARG A 28 -14.05 -45.68 -68.38
C ARG A 28 -12.62 -46.22 -68.40
N LYS A 29 -11.96 -46.12 -67.26
CA LYS A 29 -10.89 -47.04 -66.83
C LYS A 29 -10.95 -47.01 -65.32
N GLU A 30 -11.22 -48.18 -64.75
CA GLU A 30 -11.33 -48.44 -63.30
C GLU A 30 -12.63 -47.93 -62.64
N VAL A 31 -13.75 -48.50 -63.06
CA VAL A 31 -14.88 -48.72 -62.13
C VAL A 31 -15.26 -50.19 -62.30
N LEU A 32 -14.73 -51.04 -61.42
CA LEU A 32 -15.37 -52.31 -61.08
C LEU A 32 -16.82 -51.98 -60.72
N PHE A 33 -17.82 -52.56 -61.38
CA PHE A 33 -19.18 -52.47 -60.84
C PHE A 33 -19.16 -53.24 -59.52
N ASN A 34 -19.07 -52.51 -58.42
CA ASN A 34 -19.25 -53.11 -57.11
C ASN A 34 -20.69 -53.63 -57.07
N ALA A 35 -20.84 -54.93 -56.81
CA ALA A 35 -22.13 -55.52 -56.54
C ALA A 35 -22.85 -54.72 -55.43
N PRO A 36 -24.19 -54.58 -55.48
CA PRO A 36 -24.92 -53.89 -54.41
C PRO A 36 -24.57 -54.48 -53.03
N ASN A 37 -24.42 -53.65 -52.00
CA ASN A 37 -24.22 -54.16 -50.65
C ASN A 37 -25.45 -54.98 -50.21
N GLY A 38 -25.24 -56.27 -49.91
CA GLY A 38 -26.31 -57.26 -49.67
C GLY A 38 -26.53 -58.23 -50.85
N PHE A 39 -25.86 -58.03 -51.99
CA PHE A 39 -25.85 -58.99 -53.09
C PHE A 39 -25.03 -60.22 -52.72
N ASP A 40 -25.72 -61.32 -52.40
CA ASP A 40 -25.08 -62.60 -52.13
C ASP A 40 -24.70 -63.28 -53.45
N VAL A 41 -23.42 -63.13 -53.81
CA VAL A 41 -22.83 -63.67 -55.03
C VAL A 41 -22.92 -65.20 -55.06
N HIS A 42 -22.81 -65.86 -53.90
CA HIS A 42 -22.94 -67.32 -53.83
C HIS A 42 -24.38 -67.76 -54.07
N ALA A 43 -25.37 -67.07 -53.49
CA ALA A 43 -26.77 -67.35 -53.74
C ALA A 43 -27.19 -67.08 -55.20
N TYR A 44 -26.63 -66.03 -55.82
CA TYR A 44 -26.89 -65.70 -57.22
C TYR A 44 -26.29 -66.72 -58.18
N LEU A 45 -25.02 -67.09 -58.01
CA LEU A 45 -24.37 -68.11 -58.84
C LEU A 45 -24.97 -69.51 -58.62
N ALA A 46 -25.43 -69.84 -57.40
CA ALA A 46 -26.11 -71.11 -57.12
C ALA A 46 -27.49 -71.23 -57.79
N ARG A 47 -28.21 -70.11 -57.99
CA ARG A 47 -29.48 -70.11 -58.74
C ARG A 47 -29.31 -70.05 -60.25
N HIS A 48 -28.19 -69.50 -60.72
CA HIS A 48 -27.94 -69.24 -62.14
C HIS A 48 -26.67 -69.95 -62.59
N GLN A 49 -26.79 -71.28 -62.69
CA GLN A 49 -25.69 -72.19 -62.98
C GLN A 49 -25.02 -71.88 -64.34
N ASP A 50 -25.78 -71.39 -65.30
CA ASP A 50 -25.30 -70.91 -66.61
C ASP A 50 -24.28 -69.77 -66.47
N VAL A 51 -24.55 -68.81 -65.57
CA VAL A 51 -23.63 -67.71 -65.27
C VAL A 51 -22.41 -68.23 -64.51
N ALA A 52 -22.59 -69.21 -63.63
CA ALA A 52 -21.50 -69.83 -62.87
C ALA A 52 -20.54 -70.64 -63.76
N ASP A 53 -21.06 -71.33 -64.77
CA ASP A 53 -20.27 -72.09 -65.74
C ASP A 53 -19.53 -71.17 -66.71
N ALA A 54 -20.18 -70.08 -67.17
CA ALA A 54 -19.54 -69.05 -67.98
C ALA A 54 -18.38 -68.36 -67.24
N ALA A 55 -18.57 -68.05 -65.95
CA ALA A 55 -17.52 -67.49 -65.10
C ALA A 55 -16.30 -68.43 -64.98
N ARG A 56 -16.54 -69.76 -64.87
CA ARG A 56 -15.48 -70.78 -64.79
C ARG A 56 -14.72 -70.93 -66.10
N GLN A 57 -15.40 -70.97 -67.24
CA GLN A 57 -14.74 -71.09 -68.56
C GLN A 57 -13.90 -69.87 -68.92
N ALA A 58 -14.33 -68.67 -68.50
CA ALA A 58 -13.59 -67.44 -68.72
C ALA A 58 -12.34 -67.30 -67.81
N GLY A 59 -12.17 -68.17 -66.80
CA GLY A 59 -11.06 -68.11 -65.84
C GLY A 59 -11.05 -66.86 -64.96
N GLN A 60 -12.17 -66.12 -64.89
CA GLN A 60 -12.28 -64.85 -64.18
C GLN A 60 -12.72 -65.05 -62.72
N ASN A 61 -12.48 -64.03 -61.88
CA ASN A 61 -12.97 -64.01 -60.51
C ASN A 61 -14.51 -64.08 -60.53
N GLN A 62 -15.05 -65.19 -60.04
CA GLN A 62 -16.49 -65.49 -60.05
C GLN A 62 -17.31 -64.41 -59.34
N LEU A 63 -16.72 -63.73 -58.34
CA LEU A 63 -17.38 -62.70 -57.55
C LEU A 63 -17.62 -61.41 -58.36
N ALA A 64 -16.60 -60.98 -59.10
CA ALA A 64 -16.70 -59.82 -59.99
C ALA A 64 -17.56 -60.14 -61.24
N TYR A 65 -17.38 -61.35 -61.81
CA TYR A 65 -18.13 -61.76 -62.99
C TYR A 65 -19.64 -61.82 -62.74
N ALA A 66 -20.06 -62.37 -61.59
CA ALA A 66 -21.47 -62.46 -61.23
C ALA A 66 -22.12 -61.08 -61.05
N ALA A 67 -21.40 -60.14 -60.41
CA ALA A 67 -21.87 -58.78 -60.18
C ALA A 67 -21.98 -58.00 -61.50
N ASP A 68 -20.96 -58.08 -62.36
CA ASP A 68 -20.96 -57.45 -63.68
C ASP A 68 -22.08 -58.04 -64.56
N HIS A 69 -22.23 -59.36 -64.58
CA HIS A 69 -23.29 -60.03 -65.34
C HIS A 69 -24.68 -59.61 -64.84
N TYR A 70 -24.90 -59.54 -63.53
CA TYR A 70 -26.21 -59.15 -62.99
C TYR A 70 -26.59 -57.72 -63.42
N CYS A 71 -25.68 -56.78 -63.25
CA CYS A 71 -25.89 -55.37 -63.59
C CYS A 71 -26.03 -55.15 -65.11
N ALA A 72 -25.30 -55.90 -65.93
CA ALA A 72 -25.31 -55.74 -67.38
C ALA A 72 -26.49 -56.47 -68.06
N HIS A 73 -26.87 -57.64 -67.54
CA HIS A 73 -27.78 -58.57 -68.22
C HIS A 73 -28.84 -59.15 -67.29
N GLY A 74 -28.44 -59.67 -66.11
CA GLY A 74 -29.32 -60.44 -65.23
C GLY A 74 -30.56 -59.69 -64.74
N TYR A 75 -30.46 -58.37 -64.50
CA TYR A 75 -31.60 -57.53 -64.14
C TYR A 75 -32.63 -57.39 -65.28
N PHE A 76 -32.19 -57.15 -66.51
CA PHE A 76 -33.07 -57.03 -67.68
C PHE A 76 -33.67 -58.38 -68.10
N GLU A 77 -33.01 -59.47 -67.75
CA GLU A 77 -33.50 -60.84 -67.93
C GLU A 77 -34.51 -61.27 -66.84
N GLY A 78 -34.80 -60.41 -65.86
CA GLY A 78 -35.76 -60.71 -64.78
C GLY A 78 -35.25 -61.68 -63.72
N ARG A 79 -33.93 -61.88 -63.60
CA ARG A 79 -33.34 -62.74 -62.57
C ARG A 79 -33.39 -62.02 -61.21
N GLN A 80 -33.94 -62.67 -60.17
CA GLN A 80 -34.18 -62.03 -58.86
C GLN A 80 -33.03 -62.24 -57.84
N TYR A 81 -32.77 -61.21 -57.01
CA TYR A 81 -31.93 -61.27 -55.79
C TYR A 81 -32.70 -60.75 -54.56
N ALA A 82 -32.17 -60.97 -53.36
CA ALA A 82 -32.83 -60.62 -52.10
C ALA A 82 -32.70 -59.11 -51.76
N LEU A 83 -33.83 -58.46 -51.42
CA LEU A 83 -33.87 -57.09 -50.88
C LEU A 83 -33.28 -57.04 -49.45
N PRO A 84 -32.79 -55.88 -48.96
CA PRO A 84 -32.33 -55.73 -47.57
C PRO A 84 -33.42 -56.05 -46.55
N GLN A 85 -33.03 -56.62 -45.41
CA GLN A 85 -33.95 -56.92 -44.31
C GLN A 85 -34.64 -55.63 -43.82
N GLY A 86 -35.97 -55.63 -43.76
CA GLY A 86 -36.77 -54.46 -43.35
C GLY A 86 -37.14 -53.50 -44.48
N PHE A 87 -36.69 -53.74 -45.72
CA PHE A 87 -37.13 -52.95 -46.87
C PHE A 87 -38.62 -53.15 -47.15
N ASN A 88 -39.39 -52.08 -47.07
CA ASN A 88 -40.80 -52.06 -47.44
C ASN A 88 -41.02 -50.94 -48.49
N PRO A 89 -41.43 -51.28 -49.73
CA PRO A 89 -41.63 -50.30 -50.81
C PRO A 89 -42.58 -49.16 -50.46
N GLU A 90 -43.63 -49.41 -49.68
CA GLU A 90 -44.58 -48.37 -49.27
C GLU A 90 -43.95 -47.39 -48.27
N ILE A 91 -43.16 -47.90 -47.32
CA ILE A 91 -42.40 -47.06 -46.37
C ILE A 91 -41.33 -46.26 -47.11
N TYR A 92 -40.65 -46.89 -48.09
CA TYR A 92 -39.66 -46.23 -48.92
C TYR A 92 -40.27 -45.04 -49.69
N LEU A 93 -41.42 -45.24 -50.32
CA LEU A 93 -42.11 -44.15 -51.04
C LEU A 93 -42.63 -43.06 -50.10
N LYS A 94 -43.08 -43.40 -48.88
CA LYS A 94 -43.45 -42.41 -47.86
C LYS A 94 -42.27 -41.58 -47.36
N LEU A 95 -41.08 -42.19 -47.27
CA LEU A 95 -39.85 -41.49 -46.89
C LEU A 95 -39.31 -40.58 -48.01
N HIS A 96 -39.62 -40.90 -49.27
CA HIS A 96 -39.12 -40.16 -50.44
C HIS A 96 -40.27 -39.70 -51.36
N PRO A 97 -40.98 -38.62 -51.00
CA PRO A 97 -42.12 -38.12 -51.77
C PRO A 97 -41.80 -37.76 -53.23
N ASP A 98 -40.56 -37.37 -53.53
CA ASP A 98 -40.08 -37.12 -54.90
C ASP A 98 -40.06 -38.40 -55.75
N VAL A 99 -39.66 -39.52 -55.14
CA VAL A 99 -39.70 -40.85 -55.77
C VAL A 99 -41.14 -41.33 -55.92
N ALA A 100 -41.99 -41.07 -54.93
CA ALA A 100 -43.42 -41.39 -54.99
C ALA A 100 -44.14 -40.62 -56.11
N ALA A 101 -43.80 -39.34 -56.31
CA ALA A 101 -44.35 -38.54 -57.40
C ALA A 101 -43.93 -39.08 -58.78
N ALA A 102 -42.68 -39.54 -58.92
CA ALA A 102 -42.21 -40.19 -60.15
C ALA A 102 -42.84 -41.58 -60.36
N ALA A 103 -43.10 -42.32 -59.28
CA ALA A 103 -43.78 -43.61 -59.31
C ALA A 103 -45.25 -43.52 -59.78
N TYR A 104 -45.90 -42.37 -59.57
CA TYR A 104 -47.30 -42.13 -59.96
C TYR A 104 -47.53 -42.11 -61.49
N VAL A 105 -46.46 -41.91 -62.26
CA VAL A 105 -46.48 -41.93 -63.74
C VAL A 105 -46.16 -43.32 -64.32
N SER A 106 -45.88 -44.31 -63.44
CA SER A 106 -45.55 -45.69 -63.76
C SER A 106 -46.75 -46.62 -63.52
N THR A 107 -46.86 -47.72 -64.28
CA THR A 107 -47.94 -48.71 -64.13
C THR A 107 -47.78 -49.61 -62.90
N ASN A 108 -46.63 -49.58 -62.19
CA ASN A 108 -46.44 -50.28 -60.92
C ASN A 108 -45.49 -49.51 -59.97
N ALA A 109 -46.06 -48.87 -58.95
CA ALA A 109 -45.32 -48.07 -57.97
C ALA A 109 -44.41 -48.90 -57.04
N HIS A 110 -44.80 -50.15 -56.75
CA HIS A 110 -44.02 -51.05 -55.88
C HIS A 110 -42.71 -51.44 -56.54
N ASP A 111 -42.78 -51.85 -57.81
CA ASP A 111 -41.57 -52.19 -58.58
C ASP A 111 -40.73 -50.94 -58.83
N PHE A 112 -41.35 -49.80 -59.13
CA PHE A 112 -40.62 -48.54 -59.29
C PHE A 112 -39.84 -48.13 -58.04
N ALA A 113 -40.40 -48.31 -56.84
CA ALA A 113 -39.70 -48.04 -55.57
C ALA A 113 -38.47 -48.93 -55.41
N ILE A 114 -38.58 -50.21 -55.77
CA ILE A 114 -37.48 -51.18 -55.74
C ILE A 114 -36.41 -50.77 -56.77
N GLN A 115 -36.80 -50.43 -58.00
CA GLN A 115 -35.89 -49.98 -59.05
C GLN A 115 -35.16 -48.69 -58.66
N HIS A 116 -35.88 -47.71 -58.12
CA HIS A 116 -35.30 -46.46 -57.67
C HIS A 116 -34.31 -46.68 -56.52
N TYR A 117 -34.66 -47.50 -55.54
CA TYR A 117 -33.76 -47.83 -54.43
C TYR A 117 -32.41 -48.36 -54.94
N PHE A 118 -32.43 -49.21 -55.96
CA PHE A 118 -31.20 -49.78 -56.53
C PHE A 118 -30.44 -48.85 -57.46
N ASN A 119 -31.12 -48.04 -58.26
CA ASN A 119 -30.47 -47.11 -59.18
C ASN A 119 -29.87 -45.89 -58.45
N ALA A 120 -30.46 -45.47 -57.32
CA ALA A 120 -30.03 -44.31 -56.54
C ALA A 120 -29.16 -44.70 -55.32
N PHE A 121 -28.54 -45.88 -55.31
CA PHE A 121 -27.83 -46.41 -54.13
C PHE A 121 -26.64 -45.55 -53.68
N ALA A 122 -26.03 -44.78 -54.59
CA ALA A 122 -24.98 -43.80 -54.27
C ALA A 122 -25.48 -42.62 -53.41
N GLU A 123 -26.79 -42.34 -53.44
CA GLU A 123 -27.41 -41.23 -52.69
C GLU A 123 -27.66 -41.58 -51.21
N LYS A 124 -27.44 -42.84 -50.79
CA LYS A 124 -27.59 -43.32 -49.40
C LYS A 124 -28.93 -42.96 -48.74
N ARG A 125 -30.01 -42.99 -49.52
CA ARG A 125 -31.37 -42.71 -49.04
C ARG A 125 -31.83 -43.77 -48.02
N ALA A 126 -32.41 -43.33 -46.90
CA ALA A 126 -32.91 -44.22 -45.87
C ALA A 126 -34.11 -45.03 -46.38
N TYR A 127 -34.11 -46.35 -46.18
CA TYR A 127 -35.16 -47.22 -46.71
C TYR A 127 -36.15 -47.76 -45.68
N GLN A 128 -35.91 -47.44 -44.41
CA GLN A 128 -36.78 -47.77 -43.29
C GLN A 128 -36.72 -46.63 -42.28
N VAL A 129 -37.78 -46.49 -41.48
CA VAL A 129 -37.75 -45.60 -40.31
C VAL A 129 -36.89 -46.25 -39.24
N VAL A 130 -35.86 -45.53 -38.78
CA VAL A 130 -35.01 -45.98 -37.66
C VAL A 130 -35.58 -45.46 -36.36
N LEU A 131 -35.71 -46.34 -35.36
CA LEU A 131 -36.18 -45.97 -34.03
C LEU A 131 -35.20 -44.97 -33.38
N PRO A 132 -35.65 -43.82 -32.86
CA PRO A 132 -34.80 -42.89 -32.12
C PRO A 132 -34.12 -43.56 -30.93
N LYS A 133 -32.87 -43.18 -30.64
CA LYS A 133 -32.08 -43.81 -29.56
C LYS A 133 -32.70 -43.61 -28.18
N GLU A 134 -33.39 -42.49 -28.00
CA GLU A 134 -34.10 -42.10 -26.79
C GLU A 134 -35.59 -42.50 -26.79
N PHE A 135 -36.02 -43.36 -27.71
CA PHE A 135 -37.38 -43.87 -27.73
C PHE A 135 -37.68 -44.64 -26.45
N ASP A 136 -38.79 -44.28 -25.78
CA ASP A 136 -39.27 -44.93 -24.57
C ASP A 136 -40.69 -45.43 -24.84
N ALA A 137 -40.88 -46.75 -24.81
CA ALA A 137 -42.16 -47.37 -25.14
C ALA A 137 -43.29 -46.97 -24.18
N ASP A 138 -42.97 -46.73 -22.90
CA ASP A 138 -43.94 -46.33 -21.89
C ASP A 138 -44.33 -44.86 -22.10
N ALA A 139 -43.35 -44.00 -22.39
CA ALA A 139 -43.62 -42.61 -22.76
C ALA A 139 -44.43 -42.51 -24.06
N TYR A 140 -44.19 -43.40 -25.03
CA TYR A 140 -44.94 -43.44 -26.28
C TYR A 140 -46.40 -43.81 -26.07
N PHE A 141 -46.70 -44.82 -25.24
CA PHE A 141 -48.09 -45.14 -24.88
C PHE A 141 -48.76 -44.04 -24.06
N TYR A 142 -48.03 -43.37 -23.18
CA TYR A 142 -48.54 -42.24 -22.41
C TYR A 142 -48.95 -41.06 -23.30
N LEU A 143 -48.08 -40.68 -24.25
CA LEU A 143 -48.33 -39.57 -25.16
C LEU A 143 -49.37 -39.92 -26.25
N ASN A 144 -49.65 -41.21 -26.47
CA ASN A 144 -50.56 -41.70 -27.51
C ASN A 144 -51.56 -42.71 -26.92
N PRO A 145 -52.56 -42.24 -26.13
CA PRO A 145 -53.48 -43.11 -25.40
C PRO A 145 -54.34 -44.01 -26.31
N ASP A 146 -54.62 -43.56 -27.53
CA ASP A 146 -55.32 -44.32 -28.56
C ASP A 146 -54.54 -45.57 -29.00
N VAL A 147 -53.22 -45.43 -29.15
CA VAL A 147 -52.31 -46.55 -29.49
C VAL A 147 -52.21 -47.52 -28.31
N HIS A 148 -52.18 -47.01 -27.08
CA HIS A 148 -52.20 -47.86 -25.89
C HIS A 148 -53.50 -48.66 -25.77
N GLN A 149 -54.65 -48.03 -26.04
CA GLN A 149 -55.94 -48.69 -26.01
C GLN A 149 -56.04 -49.77 -27.11
N GLN A 150 -55.51 -49.49 -28.30
CA GLN A 150 -55.43 -50.47 -29.38
C GLN A 150 -54.56 -51.68 -28.99
N ALA A 151 -53.40 -51.45 -28.37
CA ALA A 151 -52.53 -52.51 -27.88
C ALA A 151 -53.19 -53.34 -26.77
N ALA A 152 -53.93 -52.70 -25.86
CA ALA A 152 -54.63 -53.35 -24.75
C ALA A 152 -55.80 -54.23 -25.23
N GLN A 153 -56.55 -53.79 -26.25
CA GLN A 153 -57.62 -54.59 -26.86
C GLN A 153 -57.08 -55.88 -27.51
N GLY A 154 -55.87 -55.83 -28.07
CA GLY A 154 -55.16 -57.01 -28.58
C GLY A 154 -54.38 -57.81 -27.52
N ARG A 155 -54.42 -57.41 -26.24
CA ARG A 155 -53.59 -57.92 -25.12
C ARG A 155 -52.08 -57.95 -25.43
N ASN A 156 -51.58 -56.98 -26.20
CA ASN A 156 -50.19 -56.93 -26.64
C ASN A 156 -49.56 -55.56 -26.36
N VAL A 157 -49.71 -55.07 -25.12
CA VAL A 157 -49.05 -53.85 -24.65
C VAL A 157 -47.58 -54.16 -24.35
N THR A 158 -46.78 -54.23 -25.40
CA THR A 158 -45.34 -54.52 -25.32
C THR A 158 -44.52 -53.44 -26.00
N ALA A 159 -43.25 -53.31 -25.60
CA ALA A 159 -42.31 -52.41 -26.27
C ALA A 159 -42.21 -52.70 -27.77
N THR A 160 -42.28 -53.98 -28.16
CA THR A 160 -42.30 -54.40 -29.57
C THR A 160 -43.49 -53.82 -30.33
N PHE A 161 -44.70 -53.84 -29.75
CA PHE A 161 -45.87 -53.23 -30.39
C PHE A 161 -45.70 -51.71 -30.56
N ALA A 162 -45.21 -51.02 -29.52
CA ALA A 162 -44.91 -49.59 -29.58
C ALA A 162 -43.86 -49.26 -30.68
N HIS A 163 -42.80 -50.06 -30.79
CA HIS A 163 -41.76 -49.91 -31.82
C HIS A 163 -42.32 -50.10 -33.22
N THR A 164 -43.13 -51.15 -33.43
CA THR A 164 -43.75 -51.43 -34.73
C THR A 164 -44.72 -50.33 -35.11
N HIS A 165 -45.59 -49.90 -34.20
CA HIS A 165 -46.54 -48.82 -34.48
C HIS A 165 -45.82 -47.51 -34.79
N TYR A 166 -44.78 -47.15 -34.04
CA TYR A 166 -44.03 -45.93 -34.29
C TYR A 166 -43.35 -45.94 -35.66
N THR A 167 -42.67 -47.04 -36.02
CA THR A 167 -41.91 -47.10 -37.29
C THR A 167 -42.80 -47.21 -38.53
N GLN A 168 -44.01 -47.74 -38.40
CA GLN A 168 -44.96 -47.86 -39.53
C GLN A 168 -45.90 -46.65 -39.68
N HIS A 169 -46.30 -46.05 -38.56
CA HIS A 169 -47.34 -45.01 -38.51
C HIS A 169 -46.89 -43.78 -37.72
N GLY A 170 -46.46 -43.98 -36.47
CA GLY A 170 -46.21 -42.88 -35.54
C GLY A 170 -45.17 -41.85 -35.98
N TYR A 171 -44.14 -42.28 -36.72
CA TYR A 171 -43.13 -41.40 -37.30
C TYR A 171 -43.74 -40.46 -38.35
N PHE A 172 -44.57 -40.98 -39.25
CA PHE A 172 -45.21 -40.20 -40.30
C PHE A 172 -46.36 -39.33 -39.78
N GLU A 173 -46.95 -39.71 -38.65
CA GLU A 173 -47.98 -38.95 -37.93
C GLU A 173 -47.39 -37.92 -36.96
N ASN A 174 -46.05 -37.84 -36.86
CA ASN A 174 -45.31 -36.97 -35.95
C ASN A 174 -45.71 -37.13 -34.46
N ARG A 175 -45.96 -38.38 -34.03
CA ARG A 175 -46.36 -38.72 -32.66
C ARG A 175 -45.20 -38.59 -31.69
N GLY A 176 -45.46 -38.01 -30.51
CA GLY A 176 -44.46 -37.88 -29.44
C GLY A 176 -44.06 -39.23 -28.85
N TYR A 177 -42.75 -39.43 -28.64
CA TYR A 177 -42.18 -40.73 -28.24
C TYR A 177 -41.17 -40.67 -27.07
N LYS A 178 -41.02 -39.50 -26.44
CA LYS A 178 -40.15 -39.28 -25.29
C LYS A 178 -40.71 -38.20 -24.37
N CYS A 179 -40.53 -38.33 -23.06
CA CYS A 179 -40.89 -37.33 -22.06
C CYS A 179 -39.80 -37.24 -20.99
N ALA A 180 -39.29 -36.03 -20.71
CA ALA A 180 -38.18 -35.81 -19.77
C ALA A 180 -38.59 -35.89 -18.29
N ASN A 181 -39.87 -35.65 -17.99
CA ASN A 181 -40.42 -35.72 -16.64
C ASN A 181 -41.46 -36.84 -16.60
N LYS A 182 -41.04 -38.06 -16.27
CA LYS A 182 -41.97 -39.17 -16.02
C LYS A 182 -42.79 -38.85 -14.77
N PRO A 183 -44.12 -38.64 -14.84
CA PRO A 183 -44.93 -38.63 -13.63
C PRO A 183 -45.02 -40.07 -13.13
N LEU A 184 -44.62 -40.32 -11.88
CA LEU A 184 -44.78 -41.59 -11.12
C LEU A 184 -46.25 -41.96 -10.86
N LEU A 185 -47.17 -41.67 -11.78
CA LEU A 185 -48.60 -41.84 -11.56
C LEU A 185 -49.06 -43.31 -11.55
N TYR A 186 -48.18 -44.26 -11.86
CA TYR A 186 -48.55 -45.69 -11.91
C TYR A 186 -47.55 -46.64 -11.22
N MET A 187 -46.57 -46.14 -10.46
CA MET A 187 -45.64 -47.00 -9.72
C MET A 187 -45.49 -46.56 -8.27
N THR A 188 -45.55 -47.52 -7.34
CA THR A 188 -45.03 -47.32 -5.98
C THR A 188 -43.51 -47.15 -6.05
N PRO A 189 -42.92 -46.16 -5.37
CA PRO A 189 -41.48 -46.03 -5.21
C PRO A 189 -40.86 -47.34 -4.74
N GLN A 190 -39.66 -47.66 -5.24
CA GLN A 190 -39.01 -48.94 -4.95
C GLN A 190 -38.65 -49.11 -3.46
N ASP A 191 -38.56 -47.99 -2.74
CA ASP A 191 -38.33 -47.86 -1.30
C ASP A 191 -39.63 -47.68 -0.49
N PHE A 192 -40.81 -47.80 -1.12
CA PHE A 192 -42.09 -47.67 -0.43
C PHE A 192 -42.25 -48.72 0.68
N ASN A 193 -42.31 -48.26 1.93
CA ASN A 193 -42.54 -49.11 3.08
C ASN A 193 -43.99 -48.97 3.56
N ALA A 194 -44.84 -49.93 3.15
CA ALA A 194 -46.25 -49.91 3.51
C ALA A 194 -46.50 -49.92 5.03
N THR A 195 -45.61 -50.55 5.81
CA THR A 195 -45.73 -50.58 7.28
C THR A 195 -45.52 -49.19 7.87
N VAL A 196 -44.48 -48.47 7.42
CA VAL A 196 -44.23 -47.08 7.82
C VAL A 196 -45.38 -46.19 7.37
N TYR A 197 -45.86 -46.37 6.14
CA TYR A 197 -46.94 -45.57 5.56
C TYR A 197 -48.26 -45.74 6.31
N LEU A 198 -48.67 -46.97 6.63
CA LEU A 198 -49.89 -47.24 7.40
C LEU A 198 -49.80 -46.82 8.86
N ALA A 199 -48.61 -46.88 9.46
CA ALA A 199 -48.39 -46.35 10.80
C ALA A 199 -48.51 -44.82 10.83
N HIS A 200 -48.18 -44.15 9.74
CA HIS A 200 -48.25 -42.69 9.61
C HIS A 200 -49.68 -42.18 9.34
N TYR A 201 -50.49 -42.95 8.61
CA TYR A 201 -51.79 -42.52 8.10
C TYR A 201 -52.91 -43.46 8.56
N SER A 202 -53.47 -43.15 9.73
CA SER A 202 -54.52 -43.96 10.35
C SER A 202 -55.76 -44.07 9.48
N ASP A 203 -56.09 -43.06 8.68
CA ASP A 203 -57.15 -43.06 7.67
C ASP A 203 -56.95 -44.15 6.62
N VAL A 204 -55.70 -44.35 6.17
CA VAL A 204 -55.34 -45.40 5.20
C VAL A 204 -55.31 -46.78 5.88
N ALA A 205 -54.88 -46.85 7.14
CA ALA A 205 -54.92 -48.08 7.93
C ALA A 205 -56.35 -48.53 8.27
N ASP A 206 -57.25 -47.59 8.53
CA ASP A 206 -58.68 -47.81 8.71
C ASP A 206 -59.31 -48.29 7.40
N LEU A 207 -58.97 -47.66 6.27
CA LEU A 207 -59.39 -48.07 4.93
C LEU A 207 -58.95 -49.52 4.62
N ALA A 208 -57.69 -49.87 4.91
CA ALA A 208 -57.18 -51.22 4.73
C ALA A 208 -57.95 -52.25 5.57
N ARG A 209 -58.28 -51.91 6.83
CA ARG A 209 -59.09 -52.75 7.71
C ARG A 209 -60.53 -52.90 7.23
N GLN A 210 -61.16 -51.83 6.73
CA GLN A 210 -62.53 -51.84 6.22
C GLN A 210 -62.69 -52.66 4.94
N LEU A 211 -61.68 -52.64 4.06
CA LEU A 211 -61.72 -53.37 2.79
C LEU A 211 -61.40 -54.87 2.94
N GLY A 212 -60.87 -55.31 4.10
CA GLY A 212 -60.49 -56.71 4.33
C GLY A 212 -59.39 -57.22 3.39
N GLN A 213 -58.64 -56.31 2.77
CA GLN A 213 -57.59 -56.60 1.79
C GLN A 213 -56.20 -56.58 2.44
N ASN A 214 -55.19 -57.05 1.71
CA ASN A 214 -53.79 -56.97 2.13
C ASN A 214 -53.40 -55.51 2.37
N SER A 215 -53.03 -55.17 3.61
CA SER A 215 -52.71 -53.81 4.03
C SER A 215 -51.60 -53.18 3.19
N HIS A 216 -50.64 -54.00 2.70
CA HIS A 216 -49.58 -53.51 1.83
C HIS A 216 -50.12 -52.98 0.49
N ASP A 217 -51.07 -53.69 -0.12
CA ASP A 217 -51.62 -53.34 -1.42
C ASP A 217 -52.52 -52.11 -1.33
N VAL A 218 -53.28 -51.98 -0.24
CA VAL A 218 -54.10 -50.78 0.04
C VAL A 218 -53.22 -49.56 0.30
N ALA A 219 -52.15 -49.70 1.09
CA ALA A 219 -51.20 -48.62 1.32
C ALA A 219 -50.52 -48.16 0.03
N ALA A 220 -50.09 -49.13 -0.79
CA ALA A 220 -49.45 -48.90 -2.08
C ALA A 220 -50.41 -48.23 -3.07
N ALA A 221 -51.65 -48.69 -3.13
CA ALA A 221 -52.70 -48.10 -3.99
C ALA A 221 -53.04 -46.69 -3.55
N HIS A 222 -53.31 -46.48 -2.26
CA HIS A 222 -53.60 -45.15 -1.74
C HIS A 222 -52.43 -44.20 -1.98
N PHE A 223 -51.17 -44.63 -1.78
CA PHE A 223 -50.01 -43.80 -2.05
C PHE A 223 -49.94 -43.37 -3.52
N ARG A 224 -50.13 -44.30 -4.46
CA ARG A 224 -50.13 -44.02 -5.91
C ARG A 224 -51.25 -43.07 -6.32
N GLU A 225 -52.45 -43.28 -5.79
CA GLU A 225 -53.66 -42.57 -6.21
C GLU A 225 -53.78 -41.19 -5.56
N HIS A 226 -53.37 -41.08 -4.29
CA HIS A 226 -53.62 -39.91 -3.43
C HIS A 226 -52.37 -39.44 -2.69
N GLY A 227 -51.68 -40.35 -2.00
CA GLY A 227 -50.61 -40.03 -1.05
C GLY A 227 -49.46 -39.22 -1.63
N TYR A 228 -49.01 -39.54 -2.85
CA TYR A 228 -47.95 -38.79 -3.52
C TYR A 228 -48.36 -37.33 -3.79
N ARG A 229 -49.61 -37.10 -4.21
CA ARG A 229 -50.12 -35.74 -4.49
C ARG A 229 -50.33 -34.94 -3.22
N GLU A 230 -50.64 -35.63 -2.13
CA GLU A 230 -50.83 -35.06 -0.80
C GLU A 230 -49.50 -34.78 -0.07
N GLY A 231 -48.35 -35.15 -0.67
CA GLY A 231 -47.04 -34.97 -0.06
C GLY A 231 -46.79 -35.91 1.12
N ARG A 232 -47.49 -37.04 1.19
CA ARG A 232 -47.39 -38.00 2.29
C ARG A 232 -46.03 -38.73 2.27
N HIS A 233 -45.25 -38.61 3.35
CA HIS A 233 -43.96 -39.29 3.53
C HIS A 233 -44.10 -40.82 3.68
N TYR A 234 -43.14 -41.58 3.17
CA TYR A 234 -43.20 -43.04 3.08
C TYR A 234 -41.87 -43.78 3.35
N THR A 235 -40.78 -43.08 3.73
CA THR A 235 -39.44 -43.67 4.02
C THR A 235 -38.69 -43.03 5.19
N LEU A 236 -37.77 -43.80 5.79
CA LEU A 236 -36.74 -43.39 6.76
C LEU A 236 -35.55 -42.72 6.08
N PRO A 237 -34.88 -41.74 6.72
CA PRO A 237 -33.54 -41.34 6.29
C PRO A 237 -32.67 -42.59 6.20
N THR A 238 -31.98 -42.76 5.06
CA THR A 238 -31.18 -43.96 4.77
C THR A 238 -29.99 -44.14 5.73
N ASP A 239 -29.64 -43.11 6.50
CA ASP A 239 -28.58 -43.07 7.50
C ASP A 239 -29.09 -43.09 8.96
N PHE A 240 -30.38 -43.35 9.19
CA PHE A 240 -30.94 -43.46 10.54
C PHE A 240 -30.45 -44.74 11.23
N ASP A 241 -29.65 -44.59 12.30
CA ASP A 241 -29.25 -45.68 13.19
C ASP A 241 -30.06 -45.59 14.50
N PRO A 242 -31.01 -46.51 14.73
CA PRO A 242 -31.82 -46.55 15.94
C PRO A 242 -30.99 -46.61 17.23
N ALA A 243 -29.81 -47.24 17.20
CA ALA A 243 -28.94 -47.37 18.35
C ALA A 243 -28.24 -46.04 18.70
N VAL A 244 -27.81 -45.28 17.69
CA VAL A 244 -27.27 -43.92 17.87
C VAL A 244 -28.36 -42.99 18.39
N TYR A 245 -29.55 -43.05 17.78
CA TYR A 245 -30.70 -42.25 18.18
C TYR A 245 -31.09 -42.46 19.65
N ARG A 246 -31.14 -43.73 20.08
CA ARG A 246 -31.39 -44.11 21.48
C ARG A 246 -30.36 -43.53 22.46
N ARG A 247 -29.07 -43.52 22.09
CA ARG A 247 -28.01 -42.96 22.96
C ARG A 247 -28.07 -41.44 23.07
N MET A 248 -28.46 -40.76 22.00
CA MET A 248 -28.59 -39.30 21.96
C MET A 248 -29.80 -38.81 22.78
N HIS A 249 -30.88 -39.57 22.80
CA HIS A 249 -32.16 -39.18 23.42
C HIS A 249 -32.52 -40.11 24.58
N LYS A 250 -31.75 -40.02 25.68
CA LYS A 250 -31.96 -40.86 26.88
C LYS A 250 -33.34 -40.69 27.50
N ASP A 251 -33.93 -39.51 27.36
CA ASP A 251 -35.30 -39.24 27.81
C ASP A 251 -36.33 -40.06 27.04
N VAL A 252 -36.11 -40.31 25.74
CA VAL A 252 -36.95 -41.19 24.90
C VAL A 252 -36.80 -42.64 25.34
N ASP A 253 -35.57 -43.07 25.62
CA ASP A 253 -35.30 -44.40 26.18
C ASP A 253 -35.97 -44.61 27.55
N GLN A 254 -35.98 -43.57 28.39
CA GLN A 254 -36.61 -43.60 29.72
C GLN A 254 -38.15 -43.50 29.68
N ALA A 255 -38.71 -42.84 28.67
CA ALA A 255 -40.16 -42.65 28.52
C ALA A 255 -40.88 -43.92 28.04
N VAL A 256 -40.16 -44.87 27.44
CA VAL A 256 -40.71 -46.13 26.95
C VAL A 256 -40.79 -47.14 28.11
N GLN A 257 -42.01 -47.52 28.52
CA GLN A 257 -42.21 -48.57 29.52
C GLN A 257 -42.00 -49.96 28.90
N GLY A 258 -41.08 -50.76 29.47
CA GLY A 258 -40.77 -52.13 29.04
C GLY A 258 -39.46 -52.26 28.26
N SER A 259 -39.28 -53.35 27.51
CA SER A 259 -38.14 -53.52 26.59
C SER A 259 -38.38 -52.69 25.33
N PRO A 260 -37.64 -51.58 25.11
CA PRO A 260 -37.91 -50.70 23.98
C PRO A 260 -37.66 -51.44 22.67
N THR A 261 -38.64 -51.44 21.75
CA THR A 261 -38.44 -51.96 20.41
C THR A 261 -37.85 -50.87 19.52
N TRP A 262 -37.12 -51.26 18.47
CA TRP A 262 -36.59 -50.30 17.50
C TRP A 262 -37.69 -49.45 16.84
N ASP A 263 -38.90 -50.01 16.73
CA ASP A 263 -40.08 -49.31 16.21
C ASP A 263 -40.46 -48.10 17.07
N GLN A 264 -40.22 -48.11 18.38
CA GLN A 264 -40.56 -46.99 19.27
C GLN A 264 -39.60 -45.80 19.07
N PHE A 265 -38.32 -46.03 18.79
CA PHE A 265 -37.36 -44.97 18.46
C PHE A 265 -37.59 -44.41 17.06
N ILE A 266 -37.95 -45.27 16.11
CA ILE A 266 -38.40 -44.86 14.76
C ILE A 266 -39.64 -43.97 14.90
N THR A 267 -40.64 -44.40 15.67
CA THR A 267 -41.87 -43.64 15.95
C THR A 267 -41.53 -42.29 16.59
N HIS A 268 -40.70 -42.26 17.64
CA HIS A 268 -40.32 -41.00 18.27
C HIS A 268 -39.60 -40.03 17.31
N HIS A 269 -38.65 -40.54 16.51
CA HIS A 269 -37.94 -39.74 15.53
C HIS A 269 -38.88 -38.99 14.58
N TYR A 270 -39.94 -39.66 14.13
CA TYR A 270 -40.89 -39.07 13.20
C TYR A 270 -41.92 -38.16 13.83
N PHE A 271 -42.53 -38.57 14.95
CA PHE A 271 -43.70 -37.87 15.49
C PHE A 271 -43.32 -36.71 16.41
N ALA A 272 -42.26 -36.87 17.20
CA ALA A 272 -41.84 -35.89 18.20
C ALA A 272 -40.54 -35.19 17.80
N ALA A 273 -39.53 -35.95 17.38
CA ALA A 273 -38.19 -35.42 17.16
C ALA A 273 -38.09 -34.47 15.97
N TYR A 274 -38.87 -34.71 14.91
CA TYR A 274 -38.95 -33.80 13.76
C TYR A 274 -39.53 -32.44 14.16
N GLN A 275 -40.60 -32.44 14.96
CA GLN A 275 -41.20 -31.19 15.49
C GLN A 275 -40.28 -30.51 16.51
N GLU A 276 -39.57 -31.29 17.33
CA GLU A 276 -38.63 -30.81 18.35
C GLU A 276 -37.25 -30.46 17.76
N LYS A 277 -37.03 -30.64 16.45
CA LYS A 277 -35.75 -30.45 15.76
C LYS A 277 -34.58 -31.20 16.40
N ARG A 278 -34.87 -32.37 16.98
CA ARG A 278 -33.86 -33.21 17.63
C ARG A 278 -32.95 -33.86 16.57
N PRO A 279 -31.61 -33.75 16.72
CA PRO A 279 -30.69 -34.39 15.80
C PRO A 279 -30.82 -35.91 15.91
N TYR A 280 -30.93 -36.60 14.78
CA TYR A 280 -31.11 -38.05 14.74
C TYR A 280 -29.83 -38.84 14.46
N LYS A 281 -28.76 -38.12 14.16
CA LYS A 281 -27.39 -38.62 14.03
C LYS A 281 -26.45 -37.65 14.72
N ALA A 282 -25.37 -38.17 15.30
CA ALA A 282 -24.23 -37.35 15.64
C ALA A 282 -23.59 -36.85 14.33
N ILE A 283 -23.17 -35.60 14.31
CA ILE A 283 -22.44 -35.00 13.19
C ILE A 283 -21.08 -34.58 13.76
N LEU A 284 -20.01 -34.81 13.00
CA LEU A 284 -18.70 -34.30 13.38
C LEU A 284 -18.76 -32.76 13.34
N PRO A 285 -18.38 -32.08 14.42
CA PRO A 285 -18.25 -30.64 14.40
C PRO A 285 -17.28 -30.20 13.30
N ASP A 286 -17.54 -29.06 12.65
CA ASP A 286 -16.69 -28.52 11.57
C ASP A 286 -15.22 -28.28 11.99
N HIS A 287 -14.97 -28.20 13.30
CA HIS A 287 -13.66 -28.00 13.92
C HIS A 287 -13.25 -29.21 14.79
N PHE A 288 -13.69 -30.41 14.45
CA PHE A 288 -13.24 -31.62 15.11
C PHE A 288 -11.75 -31.85 14.85
N ASP A 289 -10.99 -32.04 15.92
CA ASP A 289 -9.54 -32.28 15.89
C ASP A 289 -9.28 -33.63 16.56
N ASP A 290 -8.86 -34.63 15.80
CA ASP A 290 -8.63 -35.97 16.33
C ASP A 290 -7.45 -36.05 17.29
N GLU A 291 -6.42 -35.24 17.11
CA GLU A 291 -5.28 -35.16 18.02
C GLU A 291 -5.69 -34.53 19.35
N ALA A 292 -6.47 -33.43 19.30
CA ALA A 292 -7.05 -32.82 20.50
C ALA A 292 -8.02 -33.77 21.21
N TYR A 293 -8.85 -34.50 20.45
CA TYR A 293 -9.79 -35.47 20.99
C TYR A 293 -9.06 -36.58 21.75
N PHE A 294 -7.98 -37.16 21.20
CA PHE A 294 -7.19 -38.14 21.92
C PHE A 294 -6.47 -37.54 23.14
N ALA A 295 -5.91 -36.34 23.01
CA ALA A 295 -5.20 -35.68 24.12
C ALA A 295 -6.13 -35.34 25.31
N LEU A 296 -7.39 -35.00 25.03
CA LEU A 296 -8.40 -34.68 26.02
C LEU A 296 -9.10 -35.92 26.60
N ASN A 297 -8.97 -37.08 25.94
CA ASN A 297 -9.60 -38.35 26.34
C ASN A 297 -8.56 -39.48 26.39
N PRO A 298 -7.69 -39.51 27.43
CA PRO A 298 -6.57 -40.44 27.50
C PRO A 298 -6.98 -41.92 27.50
N ASP A 299 -8.16 -42.22 28.05
CA ASP A 299 -8.75 -43.57 28.06
C ASP A 299 -9.05 -44.07 26.65
N ILE A 300 -9.53 -43.19 25.76
CA ILE A 300 -9.79 -43.52 24.36
C ILE A 300 -8.50 -43.62 23.55
N ALA A 301 -7.52 -42.77 23.84
CA ALA A 301 -6.19 -42.87 23.25
C ALA A 301 -5.50 -44.19 23.64
N GLU A 302 -5.64 -44.64 24.89
CA GLU A 302 -5.15 -45.95 25.34
C GLU A 302 -5.88 -47.11 24.65
N LEU A 303 -7.20 -47.03 24.55
CA LEU A 303 -7.99 -48.02 23.82
C LEU A 303 -7.54 -48.13 22.36
N ALA A 304 -7.39 -47.01 21.66
CA ALA A 304 -6.95 -46.95 20.28
C ALA A 304 -5.53 -47.54 20.11
N ARG A 305 -4.61 -47.21 21.02
CA ARG A 305 -3.24 -47.77 21.03
C ARG A 305 -3.24 -49.28 21.26
N SER A 306 -4.02 -49.77 22.21
CA SER A 306 -4.13 -51.22 22.51
C SER A 306 -4.64 -52.02 21.30
N GLN A 307 -5.50 -51.41 20.48
CA GLN A 307 -6.06 -52.00 19.26
C GLN A 307 -5.22 -51.72 18.01
N LYS A 308 -4.12 -50.94 18.12
CA LYS A 308 -3.32 -50.44 16.99
C LYS A 308 -4.15 -49.66 15.95
N GLN A 309 -5.11 -48.88 16.42
CA GLN A 309 -6.07 -48.10 15.60
C GLN A 309 -6.07 -46.60 15.93
N GLU A 310 -4.99 -46.06 16.51
CA GLU A 310 -4.83 -44.63 16.77
C GLU A 310 -4.76 -43.83 15.46
N THR A 311 -5.93 -43.56 14.88
CA THR A 311 -6.13 -42.97 13.56
C THR A 311 -7.29 -41.97 13.64
N SER A 312 -7.28 -40.95 12.78
CA SER A 312 -8.38 -39.97 12.71
C SER A 312 -9.74 -40.66 12.50
N ALA A 313 -9.79 -41.72 11.68
CA ALA A 313 -10.99 -42.51 11.46
C ALA A 313 -11.54 -43.16 12.75
N PHE A 314 -10.67 -43.64 13.64
CA PHE A 314 -11.08 -44.19 14.93
C PHE A 314 -11.61 -43.11 15.86
N ALA A 315 -10.92 -41.96 15.97
CA ALA A 315 -11.36 -40.84 16.79
C ALA A 315 -12.74 -40.32 16.34
N GLN A 316 -12.92 -40.11 15.04
CA GLN A 316 -14.18 -39.68 14.44
C GLN A 316 -15.30 -40.69 14.68
N LYS A 317 -15.04 -41.98 14.42
CA LYS A 317 -16.00 -43.05 14.66
C LYS A 317 -16.40 -43.13 16.13
N HIS A 318 -15.43 -43.06 17.04
CA HIS A 318 -15.70 -43.07 18.47
C HIS A 318 -16.52 -41.86 18.90
N TYR A 319 -16.15 -40.66 18.45
CA TYR A 319 -16.89 -39.44 18.77
C TYR A 319 -18.34 -39.52 18.30
N LEU A 320 -18.56 -39.92 17.04
CA LEU A 320 -19.90 -40.07 16.46
C LEU A 320 -20.73 -41.16 17.16
N SER A 321 -20.09 -42.26 17.57
CA SER A 321 -20.80 -43.39 18.17
C SER A 321 -21.09 -43.19 19.66
N PHE A 322 -20.18 -42.54 20.38
CA PHE A 322 -20.16 -42.44 21.84
C PHE A 322 -19.80 -41.03 22.34
N GLY A 323 -18.71 -40.45 21.85
CA GLY A 323 -18.15 -39.22 22.42
C GLY A 323 -19.10 -38.01 22.43
N PHE A 324 -19.93 -37.86 21.41
CA PHE A 324 -20.98 -36.82 21.35
C PHE A 324 -22.00 -37.01 22.50
N CYS A 325 -22.47 -38.24 22.71
CA CYS A 325 -23.47 -38.56 23.75
C CYS A 325 -22.86 -38.52 25.16
N GLU A 326 -21.57 -38.80 25.29
CA GLU A 326 -20.81 -38.73 26.55
C GLU A 326 -20.35 -37.31 26.87
N ASN A 327 -20.65 -36.33 26.02
CA ASN A 327 -20.20 -34.95 26.12
C ASN A 327 -18.66 -34.83 26.27
N ARG A 328 -17.93 -35.69 25.54
CA ARG A 328 -16.46 -35.67 25.54
C ARG A 328 -15.94 -34.45 24.79
N ALA A 329 -14.95 -33.79 25.38
CA ALA A 329 -14.28 -32.67 24.74
C ALA A 329 -13.51 -33.15 23.50
N TYR A 330 -13.61 -32.40 22.40
CA TYR A 330 -13.08 -32.76 21.08
C TYR A 330 -12.24 -31.67 20.42
N ARG A 331 -12.05 -30.58 21.14
CA ARG A 331 -11.16 -29.48 20.77
C ARG A 331 -10.67 -28.82 22.05
N PHE A 332 -9.48 -28.24 22.02
CA PHE A 332 -9.02 -27.46 23.16
C PHE A 332 -9.80 -26.14 23.23
N ASP A 333 -10.41 -25.88 24.38
CA ASP A 333 -10.84 -24.53 24.76
C ASP A 333 -9.67 -23.84 25.47
N LEU A 334 -8.92 -23.01 24.75
CA LEU A 334 -7.74 -22.29 25.24
C LEU A 334 -7.88 -20.80 24.94
N PRO A 335 -7.29 -19.91 25.76
CA PRO A 335 -7.11 -18.51 25.41
C PRO A 335 -6.42 -18.37 24.05
N ALA A 336 -6.83 -17.37 23.26
CA ALA A 336 -6.31 -17.16 21.91
C ALA A 336 -4.79 -16.89 21.88
N ASP A 337 -4.24 -16.38 22.97
CA ASP A 337 -2.81 -16.09 23.16
C ASP A 337 -2.06 -17.20 23.93
N PHE A 338 -2.68 -18.36 24.14
CA PHE A 338 -2.06 -19.48 24.82
C PHE A 338 -0.88 -20.04 24.01
N LYS A 339 0.28 -20.14 24.66
CA LYS A 339 1.47 -20.80 24.12
C LYS A 339 1.92 -21.90 25.08
N ALA A 340 2.00 -23.13 24.58
CA ALA A 340 2.40 -24.27 25.39
C ALA A 340 3.80 -24.11 25.99
N SER A 341 4.72 -23.47 25.25
CA SER A 341 6.08 -23.15 25.73
C SER A 341 6.05 -22.25 26.97
N ASP A 342 5.25 -21.18 26.96
CA ASP A 342 5.19 -20.22 28.06
C ASP A 342 4.58 -20.88 29.31
N TYR A 343 3.56 -21.70 29.10
CA TYR A 343 2.96 -22.51 30.17
C TYR A 343 3.96 -23.50 30.78
N ALA A 344 4.76 -24.19 29.97
CA ALA A 344 5.80 -25.09 30.48
C ALA A 344 6.93 -24.34 31.21
N ASP A 345 7.31 -23.16 30.71
CA ASP A 345 8.36 -22.34 31.32
C ASP A 345 7.94 -21.84 32.71
N LEU A 346 6.67 -21.49 32.91
CA LEU A 346 6.12 -21.05 34.19
C LEU A 346 6.05 -22.16 35.26
N HIS A 347 5.85 -23.42 34.86
CA HIS A 347 5.49 -24.50 35.79
C HIS A 347 6.49 -25.66 35.72
N ALA A 348 7.44 -25.68 36.66
CA ALA A 348 8.51 -26.66 36.71
C ALA A 348 8.04 -28.11 36.92
N ASP A 349 6.90 -28.29 37.58
CA ASP A 349 6.31 -29.59 37.85
C ASP A 349 5.76 -30.28 36.59
N LEU A 350 5.43 -29.51 35.55
CA LEU A 350 4.93 -30.05 34.29
C LEU A 350 6.00 -30.83 33.53
N ASP A 351 7.27 -30.46 33.64
CA ASP A 351 8.36 -31.20 32.99
C ASP A 351 8.39 -32.66 33.46
N ALA A 352 8.31 -32.89 34.78
CA ALA A 352 8.26 -34.24 35.36
C ALA A 352 6.94 -34.97 35.05
N HIS A 353 5.82 -34.23 35.06
CA HIS A 353 4.50 -34.78 34.73
C HIS A 353 4.43 -35.28 33.28
N LEU A 354 4.96 -34.51 32.33
CA LEU A 354 5.02 -34.87 30.92
C LEU A 354 5.94 -36.06 30.66
N GLU A 355 7.10 -36.12 31.33
CA GLU A 355 7.99 -37.29 31.23
C GLU A 355 7.33 -38.58 31.76
N ALA A 356 6.55 -38.49 32.84
CA ALA A 356 5.81 -39.62 33.38
C ALA A 356 4.69 -40.09 32.45
N LEU A 357 3.97 -39.16 31.81
CA LEU A 357 2.86 -39.45 30.91
C LEU A 357 3.30 -39.98 29.54
N LEU A 358 4.35 -39.37 28.97
CA LEU A 358 4.72 -39.58 27.57
C LEU A 358 6.01 -40.42 27.41
N GLY A 359 6.85 -40.49 28.46
CA GLY A 359 8.19 -41.06 28.41
C GLY A 359 9.28 -40.03 28.06
N LYS A 360 10.56 -40.41 28.17
CA LYS A 360 11.71 -39.48 28.03
C LYS A 360 11.97 -39.01 26.59
N ASN A 361 11.56 -39.77 25.57
CA ASN A 361 11.88 -39.52 24.15
C ASN A 361 10.61 -39.31 23.33
N VAL A 362 10.01 -38.13 23.45
CA VAL A 362 8.71 -37.79 22.84
C VAL A 362 8.88 -36.57 21.95
N SER A 363 8.19 -36.56 20.80
CA SER A 363 8.19 -35.45 19.86
C SER A 363 7.69 -34.14 20.50
N HIS A 364 8.12 -33.01 19.95
CA HIS A 364 7.71 -31.69 20.42
C HIS A 364 6.18 -31.53 20.37
N ASP A 365 5.55 -31.96 19.27
CA ASP A 365 4.10 -31.84 19.05
C ASP A 365 3.28 -32.59 20.10
N LYS A 366 3.72 -33.79 20.49
CA LYS A 366 3.06 -34.57 21.56
C LYS A 366 3.18 -33.91 22.93
N LYS A 367 4.32 -33.26 23.23
CA LYS A 367 4.48 -32.47 24.45
C LYS A 367 3.58 -31.25 24.44
N GLU A 368 3.49 -30.56 23.30
CA GLU A 368 2.60 -29.41 23.13
C GLU A 368 1.13 -29.80 23.33
N LEU A 369 0.66 -30.88 22.71
CA LEU A 369 -0.71 -31.39 22.89
C LEU A 369 -1.00 -31.75 24.34
N ALA A 370 -0.05 -32.41 25.03
CA ALA A 370 -0.20 -32.74 26.44
C ALA A 370 -0.25 -31.50 27.35
N LEU A 371 0.51 -30.45 27.05
CA LEU A 371 0.44 -29.16 27.76
C LEU A 371 -0.90 -28.45 27.54
N LYS A 372 -1.40 -28.46 26.30
CA LYS A 372 -2.74 -27.94 25.96
C LYS A 372 -3.83 -28.71 26.70
N ALA A 373 -3.77 -30.04 26.70
CA ALA A 373 -4.68 -30.90 27.44
C ALA A 373 -4.61 -30.64 28.95
N HIS A 374 -3.39 -30.55 29.50
CA HIS A 374 -3.18 -30.32 30.92
C HIS A 374 -3.79 -28.98 31.37
N TYR A 375 -3.57 -27.90 30.61
CA TYR A 375 -4.18 -26.61 30.92
C TYR A 375 -5.70 -26.62 30.82
N HIS A 376 -6.24 -27.26 29.77
CA HIS A 376 -7.68 -27.37 29.55
C HIS A 376 -8.40 -28.17 30.65
N LEU A 377 -7.83 -29.31 31.05
CA LEU A 377 -8.44 -30.23 32.02
C LEU A 377 -8.26 -29.76 33.46
N TRP A 378 -7.06 -29.27 33.82
CA TRP A 378 -6.70 -28.96 35.21
C TRP A 378 -6.18 -27.54 35.39
N GLY A 379 -5.23 -27.09 34.56
CA GLY A 379 -4.51 -25.83 34.79
C GLY A 379 -5.40 -24.60 34.97
N ARG A 380 -6.50 -24.49 34.20
CA ARG A 380 -7.47 -23.40 34.36
C ARG A 380 -8.18 -23.44 35.72
N ARG A 381 -8.55 -24.63 36.20
CA ARG A 381 -9.24 -24.81 37.49
C ARG A 381 -8.29 -24.60 38.67
N GLU A 382 -7.02 -24.95 38.49
CA GLU A 382 -5.95 -24.72 39.46
C GLU A 382 -5.49 -23.26 39.50
N GLY A 383 -6.00 -22.39 38.60
CA GLY A 383 -5.59 -20.99 38.53
C GLY A 383 -4.14 -20.80 38.05
N ARG A 384 -3.59 -21.77 37.31
CA ARG A 384 -2.22 -21.69 36.79
C ARG A 384 -2.10 -20.58 35.75
N ALA A 385 -1.11 -19.71 35.91
CA ALA A 385 -0.76 -18.73 34.89
C ALA A 385 -0.29 -19.45 33.61
N TYR A 386 -0.84 -19.07 32.45
CA TYR A 386 -0.48 -19.69 31.17
C TYR A 386 0.32 -18.78 30.25
N LYS A 387 0.43 -17.51 30.64
CA LYS A 387 1.13 -16.47 29.91
C LYS A 387 2.07 -15.77 30.88
N SER A 388 3.34 -15.70 30.50
CA SER A 388 4.32 -14.88 31.18
C SER A 388 4.85 -13.87 30.20
N THR A 389 4.88 -12.62 30.59
CA THR A 389 5.64 -11.60 29.87
C THR A 389 6.94 -11.43 30.60
N LEU A 390 8.06 -11.81 29.96
CA LEU A 390 9.35 -11.33 30.42
C LEU A 390 9.30 -9.80 30.46
N PRO A 391 9.96 -9.17 31.45
CA PRO A 391 10.04 -7.73 31.48
C PRO A 391 10.65 -7.18 30.20
N GLU A 392 10.27 -5.96 29.85
CA GLU A 392 10.82 -5.27 28.70
C GLU A 392 12.35 -5.13 28.83
N GLY A 393 13.07 -5.50 27.77
CA GLY A 393 14.53 -5.50 27.75
C GLY A 393 15.19 -6.64 28.52
N PHE A 394 14.49 -7.75 28.78
CA PHE A 394 15.13 -8.96 29.30
C PHE A 394 16.28 -9.42 28.39
N ASP A 395 17.49 -9.52 28.97
CA ASP A 395 18.69 -9.97 28.26
C ASP A 395 19.37 -11.08 29.05
N HIS A 396 19.34 -12.31 28.51
CA HIS A 396 20.00 -13.45 29.14
C HIS A 396 21.52 -13.28 29.26
N LYS A 397 22.13 -12.50 28.35
CA LYS A 397 23.57 -12.20 28.39
C LYS A 397 23.92 -11.24 29.52
N ALA A 398 23.00 -10.39 29.95
CA ALA A 398 23.13 -9.58 31.15
C ALA A 398 22.71 -10.34 32.43
N TYR A 399 21.70 -11.20 32.32
CA TYR A 399 21.15 -11.92 33.46
C TYR A 399 22.18 -12.82 34.16
N PHE A 400 22.97 -13.60 33.42
CA PHE A 400 23.98 -14.46 34.04
C PHE A 400 25.09 -13.66 34.77
N PRO A 401 25.74 -12.65 34.16
CA PRO A 401 26.75 -11.83 34.84
C PRO A 401 26.26 -11.03 36.05
N LEU A 402 24.97 -10.67 36.07
CA LEU A 402 24.34 -9.98 37.20
C LEU A 402 23.95 -10.96 38.33
N ASN A 403 23.86 -12.25 38.04
CA ASN A 403 23.43 -13.30 38.97
C ASN A 403 24.41 -14.48 38.94
N ASP A 404 25.59 -14.29 39.53
CA ASP A 404 26.71 -15.24 39.47
C ASP A 404 26.37 -16.63 40.03
N ASP A 405 25.45 -16.72 41.00
CA ASP A 405 24.92 -17.99 41.53
C ASP A 405 24.17 -18.78 40.44
N ILE A 406 23.35 -18.10 39.64
CA ILE A 406 22.59 -18.69 38.55
C ILE A 406 23.51 -19.08 37.40
N LYS A 407 24.51 -18.25 37.08
CA LYS A 407 25.53 -18.57 36.08
C LYS A 407 26.28 -19.85 36.44
N LYS A 408 26.71 -20.00 37.71
CA LYS A 408 27.39 -21.21 38.19
C LYS A 408 26.49 -22.45 38.09
N ALA A 409 25.22 -22.33 38.48
CA ALA A 409 24.25 -23.42 38.39
C ALA A 409 23.99 -23.84 36.92
N ALA A 410 23.80 -22.88 36.02
CA ALA A 410 23.59 -23.12 34.60
C ALA A 410 24.81 -23.80 33.95
N LYS A 411 26.02 -23.33 34.28
CA LYS A 411 27.27 -23.92 33.79
C LYS A 411 27.47 -25.35 34.29
N ALA A 412 27.20 -25.61 35.58
CA ALA A 412 27.28 -26.96 36.15
C ALA A 412 26.30 -27.94 35.49
N ALA A 413 25.14 -27.45 35.05
CA ALA A 413 24.13 -28.21 34.31
C ALA A 413 24.41 -28.33 32.79
N GLY A 414 25.43 -27.64 32.26
CA GLY A 414 25.67 -27.57 30.81
C GLY A 414 24.58 -26.79 30.06
N GLN A 415 23.90 -25.86 30.73
CA GLN A 415 22.72 -25.13 30.23
C GLN A 415 22.90 -23.61 30.33
N GLU A 416 24.12 -23.09 30.14
CA GLU A 416 24.37 -21.64 30.09
C GLU A 416 23.86 -21.07 28.75
N ASN A 417 22.53 -20.96 28.63
CA ASN A 417 21.83 -20.51 27.43
C ASN A 417 20.56 -19.70 27.79
N GLU A 418 19.97 -19.06 26.78
CA GLU A 418 18.78 -18.22 26.93
C GLU A 418 17.61 -18.97 27.58
N THR A 419 17.35 -20.21 27.17
CA THR A 419 16.24 -21.01 27.68
C THR A 419 16.32 -21.20 29.19
N TYR A 420 17.52 -21.49 29.71
CA TYR A 420 17.72 -21.64 31.16
C TYR A 420 17.50 -20.31 31.90
N ALA A 421 18.06 -19.21 31.38
CA ALA A 421 17.90 -17.88 31.96
C ALA A 421 16.42 -17.47 32.04
N ARG A 422 15.66 -17.66 30.96
CA ARG A 422 14.22 -17.37 30.88
C ARG A 422 13.43 -18.20 31.88
N LYS A 423 13.62 -19.52 31.88
CA LYS A 423 12.96 -20.43 32.83
C LYS A 423 13.26 -20.04 34.27
N HIS A 424 14.53 -19.74 34.59
CA HIS A 424 14.90 -19.33 35.94
C HIS A 424 14.22 -18.03 36.34
N TYR A 425 14.25 -17.01 35.47
CA TYR A 425 13.64 -15.72 35.75
C TYR A 425 12.12 -15.84 35.99
N LEU A 426 11.42 -16.52 35.09
CA LEU A 426 9.97 -16.69 35.16
C LEU A 426 9.51 -17.51 36.38
N ARG A 427 10.27 -18.54 36.76
CA ARG A 427 9.92 -19.40 37.90
C ARG A 427 10.22 -18.75 39.24
N ARG A 428 11.32 -17.98 39.32
CA ARG A 428 11.88 -17.48 40.59
C ARG A 428 12.48 -16.09 40.52
N GLY A 429 13.25 -15.79 39.47
CA GLY A 429 14.04 -14.56 39.39
C GLY A 429 13.21 -13.27 39.53
N GLU A 430 12.00 -13.22 38.96
CA GLU A 430 11.10 -12.07 39.12
C GLU A 430 10.69 -11.87 40.59
N LYS A 431 10.27 -12.94 41.28
CA LYS A 431 9.87 -12.91 42.69
C LYS A 431 11.04 -12.62 43.63
N GLU A 432 12.23 -13.06 43.23
CA GLU A 432 13.48 -12.78 43.94
C GLU A 432 14.03 -11.36 43.66
N GLY A 433 13.39 -10.58 42.78
CA GLY A 433 13.85 -9.24 42.42
C GLY A 433 15.20 -9.23 41.69
N ARG A 434 15.54 -10.31 40.97
CA ARG A 434 16.83 -10.45 40.28
C ARG A 434 16.95 -9.44 39.14
N ALA A 435 18.10 -8.78 39.04
CA ALA A 435 18.41 -7.90 37.93
C ALA A 435 18.56 -8.71 36.63
N TYR A 436 17.91 -8.27 35.56
CA TYR A 436 17.80 -9.02 34.30
C TYR A 436 18.32 -8.28 33.06
N ARG A 437 18.78 -7.04 33.25
CA ARG A 437 19.42 -6.21 32.24
C ARG A 437 20.39 -5.27 32.92
N PHE A 438 21.43 -4.84 32.21
CA PHE A 438 22.24 -3.73 32.70
C PHE A 438 21.44 -2.45 32.62
N ASP A 439 21.29 -1.80 33.76
CA ASP A 439 20.77 -0.43 33.81
C ASP A 439 21.94 0.52 33.51
N VAL A 440 22.18 0.73 32.21
CA VAL A 440 23.20 1.61 31.64
C VAL A 440 22.52 2.56 30.64
N PRO A 441 23.00 3.80 30.47
CA PRO A 441 22.50 4.72 29.44
C PRO A 441 22.60 4.13 28.04
N GLU A 442 21.67 4.50 27.14
CA GLU A 442 21.68 4.02 25.76
C GLU A 442 22.93 4.44 24.98
N ASP A 443 23.50 5.60 25.31
CA ASP A 443 24.74 6.12 24.71
C ASP A 443 26.01 5.68 25.46
N PHE A 444 25.92 4.65 26.32
CA PHE A 444 27.07 4.11 27.03
C PHE A 444 28.14 3.59 26.07
N ASN A 445 29.34 4.18 26.14
CA ASN A 445 30.52 3.75 25.39
C ASN A 445 31.59 3.24 26.36
N MET A 446 31.97 1.97 26.21
CA MET A 446 33.02 1.34 27.03
C MET A 446 34.36 2.09 26.92
N GLU A 447 34.72 2.54 25.73
CA GLU A 447 36.01 3.18 25.45
C GLU A 447 36.09 4.55 26.14
N GLU A 448 35.02 5.33 26.11
CA GLU A 448 34.96 6.61 26.83
C GLU A 448 34.92 6.40 28.34
N TYR A 449 34.18 5.39 28.81
CA TYR A 449 34.04 5.11 30.24
C TYR A 449 35.37 4.69 30.89
N GLN A 450 36.19 3.87 30.21
CA GLN A 450 37.52 3.49 30.70
C GLN A 450 38.53 4.66 30.66
N GLU A 451 38.37 5.62 29.74
CA GLU A 451 39.24 6.81 29.71
C GLU A 451 39.02 7.69 30.95
N LEU A 452 37.77 7.79 31.40
CA LEU A 452 37.38 8.57 32.56
C LEU A 452 37.90 8.02 33.90
N TYR A 453 38.11 6.70 34.02
CA TYR A 453 38.39 6.05 35.30
C TYR A 453 39.52 5.02 35.22
N GLU A 454 40.58 5.23 36.00
CA GLU A 454 41.78 4.38 36.00
C GLU A 454 41.50 2.96 36.49
N ASP A 455 40.63 2.80 37.49
CA ASP A 455 40.23 1.48 38.02
C ASP A 455 39.44 0.66 37.00
N VAL A 456 38.60 1.31 36.17
CA VAL A 456 37.90 0.66 35.06
C VAL A 456 38.89 0.24 33.97
N GLU A 457 39.83 1.11 33.60
CA GLU A 457 40.89 0.76 32.66
C GLU A 457 41.70 -0.47 33.13
N GLU A 458 42.09 -0.50 34.40
CA GLU A 458 42.81 -1.64 34.99
C GLU A 458 41.98 -2.92 35.07
N LEU A 459 40.68 -2.80 35.36
CA LEU A 459 39.73 -3.92 35.30
C LEU A 459 39.71 -4.52 33.90
N LEU A 460 39.52 -3.69 32.87
CA LEU A 460 39.37 -4.14 31.48
C LEU A 460 40.66 -4.69 30.89
N LYS A 461 41.85 -4.24 31.36
CA LYS A 461 43.14 -4.84 30.95
C LYS A 461 43.26 -6.31 31.33
N ARG A 462 42.58 -6.76 32.39
CA ARG A 462 42.61 -8.14 32.88
C ARG A 462 41.57 -9.04 32.22
N CYS A 463 40.60 -8.46 31.51
CA CYS A 463 39.53 -9.17 30.83
C CYS A 463 39.93 -9.61 29.42
N ALA A 464 39.35 -10.73 28.96
CA ALA A 464 39.40 -11.07 27.54
C ALA A 464 38.70 -9.99 26.71
N TYR A 465 39.19 -9.73 25.49
CA TYR A 465 38.66 -8.65 24.64
C TYR A 465 37.14 -8.76 24.43
N THR A 466 36.63 -9.98 24.22
CA THR A 466 35.20 -10.27 24.03
C THR A 466 34.33 -10.03 25.26
N GLU A 467 34.93 -9.86 26.44
CA GLU A 467 34.22 -9.66 27.71
C GLU A 467 34.29 -8.22 28.22
N LYS A 468 35.13 -7.36 27.62
CA LYS A 468 35.37 -6.00 28.13
C LYS A 468 34.12 -5.14 28.19
N GLU A 469 33.30 -5.16 27.13
CA GLU A 469 32.07 -4.37 27.08
C GLU A 469 31.09 -4.80 28.17
N LEU A 470 30.98 -6.11 28.37
CA LEU A 470 30.13 -6.71 29.40
C LEU A 470 30.60 -6.31 30.80
N GLU A 471 31.90 -6.38 31.05
CA GLU A 471 32.48 -6.04 32.35
C GLU A 471 32.39 -4.54 32.64
N ALA A 472 32.56 -3.68 31.64
CA ALA A 472 32.34 -2.24 31.78
C ALA A 472 30.88 -1.90 32.12
N LYS A 473 29.92 -2.53 31.44
CA LYS A 473 28.49 -2.39 31.73
C LYS A 473 28.15 -2.90 33.14
N LYS A 474 28.71 -4.06 33.53
CA LYS A 474 28.56 -4.61 34.89
C LYS A 474 29.12 -3.66 35.94
N HIS A 475 30.33 -3.14 35.74
CA HIS A 475 30.94 -2.18 36.65
C HIS A 475 30.12 -0.90 36.77
N TYR A 476 29.68 -0.31 35.65
CA TYR A 476 28.85 0.90 35.69
C TYR A 476 27.53 0.64 36.45
N HIS A 477 26.86 -0.48 36.14
CA HIS A 477 25.60 -0.85 36.76
C HIS A 477 25.72 -1.03 38.29
N LEU A 478 26.75 -1.73 38.75
CA LEU A 478 26.91 -2.10 40.16
C LEU A 478 27.59 -1.02 41.00
N ILE A 479 28.55 -0.30 40.43
CA ILE A 479 29.45 0.62 41.14
C ILE A 479 29.29 2.04 40.59
N GLY A 480 29.47 2.20 39.28
CA GLY A 480 29.56 3.53 38.65
C GLY A 480 28.34 4.40 38.92
N ARG A 481 27.13 3.85 38.87
CA ARG A 481 25.90 4.59 39.18
C ARG A 481 25.80 5.01 40.64
N ALA A 482 26.13 4.11 41.55
CA ALA A 482 26.08 4.39 42.99
C ALA A 482 27.08 5.50 43.37
N GLU A 483 28.21 5.58 42.67
CA GLU A 483 29.23 6.61 42.85
C GLU A 483 28.97 7.89 42.03
N GLY A 484 27.88 7.96 41.26
CA GLY A 484 27.58 9.10 40.40
C GLY A 484 28.60 9.31 39.27
N ARG A 485 29.26 8.24 38.80
CA ARG A 485 30.23 8.30 37.71
C ARG A 485 29.56 8.70 36.41
N ARG A 486 30.23 9.57 35.65
CA ARG A 486 29.87 9.93 34.28
C ARG A 486 30.21 8.75 33.37
N HIS A 487 29.36 8.40 32.42
CA HIS A 487 29.65 7.34 31.45
C HIS A 487 30.25 7.86 30.15
N LYS A 488 30.16 9.18 29.92
CA LYS A 488 30.54 9.85 28.68
C LYS A 488 31.71 10.80 28.92
N ASN A 489 32.72 10.74 28.06
CA ASN A 489 33.81 11.68 28.14
C ASN A 489 33.34 13.08 27.71
N PHE A 490 33.83 14.12 28.38
CA PHE A 490 33.57 15.51 28.00
C PHE A 490 34.91 16.19 27.78
N LEU A 491 35.54 15.84 26.67
CA LEU A 491 36.71 16.54 26.18
C LEU A 491 36.21 17.71 25.33
N PRO A 492 36.59 18.97 25.65
CA PRO A 492 36.25 20.12 24.82
C PRO A 492 36.69 19.90 23.37
N THR A 493 35.84 20.25 22.40
CA THR A 493 36.13 20.04 20.97
C THR A 493 37.33 20.84 20.49
N ASP A 494 37.67 21.90 21.21
CA ASP A 494 38.81 22.78 21.00
C ASP A 494 40.01 22.46 21.91
N PHE A 495 40.00 21.30 22.58
CA PHE A 495 41.10 20.90 23.46
C PHE A 495 42.41 20.74 22.67
N ASN A 496 43.42 21.53 23.05
CA ASN A 496 44.77 21.45 22.51
C ASN A 496 45.75 21.02 23.60
N TYR A 497 46.35 19.83 23.46
CA TYR A 497 47.25 19.29 24.47
C TYR A 497 48.51 20.13 24.67
N GLU A 498 48.97 20.84 23.63
CA GLU A 498 50.14 21.71 23.70
C GLU A 498 49.83 22.94 24.58
N GLU A 499 48.65 23.54 24.42
CA GLU A 499 48.17 24.66 25.24
C GLU A 499 47.96 24.22 26.68
N TYR A 500 47.30 23.08 26.88
CA TYR A 500 47.09 22.51 28.21
C TYR A 500 48.41 22.28 28.97
N TYR A 501 49.47 21.85 28.29
CA TYR A 501 50.78 21.68 28.93
C TYR A 501 51.52 22.98 29.23
N VAL A 502 51.32 24.02 28.41
CA VAL A 502 51.87 25.35 28.73
C VAL A 502 51.16 25.93 29.95
N LEU A 503 49.84 25.78 30.02
CA LEU A 503 49.02 26.27 31.13
C LEU A 503 49.21 25.46 32.42
N ASN A 504 49.60 24.18 32.31
CA ASN A 504 49.74 23.24 33.44
C ASN A 504 51.09 22.50 33.36
N PRO A 505 52.23 23.20 33.60
CA PRO A 505 53.57 22.65 33.39
C PRO A 505 53.89 21.44 34.28
N GLU A 506 53.27 21.32 35.46
CA GLU A 506 53.37 20.15 36.33
C GLU A 506 52.79 18.89 35.68
N VAL A 507 51.74 19.02 34.88
CA VAL A 507 51.14 17.90 34.13
C VAL A 507 52.11 17.42 33.05
N LYS A 508 52.81 18.34 32.38
CA LYS A 508 53.86 18.01 31.40
C LYS A 508 55.03 17.28 32.07
N ALA A 509 55.42 17.71 33.28
CA ALA A 509 56.48 17.04 34.04
C ALA A 509 56.07 15.61 34.48
N LEU A 510 54.79 15.40 34.79
CA LEU A 510 54.23 14.07 35.07
C LEU A 510 54.21 13.17 33.83
N ALA A 511 53.82 13.71 32.67
CA ALA A 511 53.81 12.98 31.40
C ALA A 511 55.18 12.36 31.08
N ARG A 512 56.27 13.13 31.26
CA ARG A 512 57.65 12.67 31.04
C ARG A 512 58.09 11.50 31.94
N LYS A 513 57.42 11.29 33.07
CA LYS A 513 57.72 10.17 33.98
C LYS A 513 56.94 8.89 33.62
N LYS A 514 55.82 9.01 32.88
CA LYS A 514 54.97 7.89 32.46
C LYS A 514 55.18 7.60 30.97
N TRP A 515 56.09 6.68 30.66
CA TRP A 515 56.47 6.28 29.29
C TRP A 515 55.41 5.46 28.53
N GLU A 516 54.26 5.19 29.14
CA GLU A 516 53.24 4.29 28.59
C GLU A 516 52.30 4.97 27.58
N TYR A 517 52.30 6.31 27.50
CA TYR A 517 51.39 7.07 26.64
C TYR A 517 52.16 8.09 25.79
N THR A 518 51.56 8.44 24.64
CA THR A 518 51.97 9.67 23.93
C THR A 518 51.63 10.89 24.79
N GLU A 519 52.34 12.00 24.55
CA GLU A 519 52.10 13.27 25.24
C GLU A 519 50.64 13.73 25.09
N GLU A 520 50.04 13.57 23.91
CA GLU A 520 48.63 13.90 23.67
C GLU A 520 47.66 13.01 24.45
N THR A 521 47.84 11.68 24.41
CA THR A 521 46.96 10.74 25.11
C THR A 521 47.02 10.95 26.62
N PHE A 522 48.22 11.22 27.16
CA PHE A 522 48.38 11.53 28.57
C PHE A 522 47.63 12.80 28.97
N ALA A 523 47.77 13.89 28.19
CA ALA A 523 47.08 15.15 28.43
C ALA A 523 45.55 15.00 28.43
N LYS A 524 45.00 14.31 27.42
CA LYS A 524 43.54 14.05 27.33
C LYS A 524 43.04 13.27 28.53
N LYS A 525 43.70 12.15 28.88
CA LYS A 525 43.34 11.35 30.06
C LYS A 525 43.46 12.16 31.35
N HIS A 526 44.53 12.95 31.51
CA HIS A 526 44.72 13.79 32.69
C HIS A 526 43.61 14.84 32.82
N TYR A 527 43.26 15.51 31.72
CA TYR A 527 42.17 16.49 31.72
C TYR A 527 40.82 15.85 32.06
N LEU A 528 40.49 14.73 31.43
CA LEU A 528 39.23 14.00 31.66
C LEU A 528 39.08 13.51 33.11
N ARG A 529 40.17 13.00 33.70
CA ARG A 529 40.18 12.44 35.06
C ARG A 529 40.24 13.51 36.15
N TRP A 530 41.06 14.54 35.95
CA TRP A 530 41.38 15.52 36.99
C TRP A 530 41.25 16.96 36.52
N GLY A 531 41.71 17.31 35.31
CA GLY A 531 41.78 18.70 34.87
C GLY A 531 40.43 19.42 34.88
N ALA A 532 39.40 18.81 34.30
CA ALA A 532 38.06 19.39 34.29
C ALA A 532 37.48 19.56 35.71
N ALA A 533 37.69 18.57 36.60
CA ALA A 533 37.18 18.61 37.96
C ALA A 533 37.91 19.65 38.84
N ASN A 534 39.18 19.92 38.55
CA ASN A 534 40.00 20.92 39.25
C ASN A 534 39.99 22.28 38.56
N ASN A 535 39.14 22.47 37.55
CA ASN A 535 39.04 23.71 36.77
C ASN A 535 40.38 24.17 36.18
N LEU A 536 41.22 23.22 35.74
CA LEU A 536 42.47 23.52 35.07
C LEU A 536 42.20 24.11 33.68
N ALA A 537 42.84 25.24 33.36
CA ALA A 537 42.72 25.87 32.05
C ALA A 537 43.34 24.95 30.98
N TYR A 538 42.64 24.74 29.86
CA TYR A 538 43.06 23.83 28.79
C TYR A 538 43.31 24.48 27.43
N ARG A 539 42.97 25.76 27.31
CA ARG A 539 43.20 26.59 26.13
C ARG A 539 43.60 27.98 26.55
N PHE A 540 44.34 28.68 25.71
CA PHE A 540 44.66 30.08 25.93
C PHE A 540 43.38 30.93 25.94
N ASP A 541 43.27 31.83 26.91
CA ASP A 541 42.21 32.84 26.98
C ASP A 541 42.50 33.95 25.94
N VAL A 542 42.01 33.74 24.71
CA VAL A 542 42.07 34.68 23.59
C VAL A 542 40.65 34.94 23.06
N PRO A 543 40.34 36.14 22.53
CA PRO A 543 39.04 36.42 21.93
C PRO A 543 38.71 35.49 20.76
N GLU A 544 37.43 35.20 20.56
CA GLU A 544 36.97 34.28 19.49
C GLU A 544 37.35 34.77 18.08
N ASN A 545 37.44 36.08 17.90
CA ASN A 545 37.84 36.75 16.66
C ASN A 545 39.34 37.05 16.59
N PHE A 546 40.15 36.44 17.46
CA PHE A 546 41.60 36.55 17.38
C PHE A 546 42.09 35.91 16.09
N THR A 547 42.76 36.68 15.24
CA THR A 547 43.50 36.14 14.10
C THR A 547 44.97 36.52 14.22
N MET A 548 45.84 35.61 13.75
CA MET A 548 47.28 35.86 13.72
C MET A 548 47.61 37.13 12.93
N ASP A 549 46.96 37.32 11.79
CA ASP A 549 47.23 38.43 10.88
C ASP A 549 46.81 39.77 11.49
N ASP A 550 45.63 39.84 12.13
CA ASP A 550 45.18 41.05 12.83
C ASP A 550 46.07 41.36 14.03
N TYR A 551 46.41 40.36 14.84
CA TYR A 551 47.22 40.60 16.02
C TYR A 551 48.62 41.09 15.67
N LEU A 552 49.25 40.52 14.64
CA LEU A 552 50.54 41.00 14.11
C LEU A 552 50.42 42.39 13.48
N PHE A 553 49.34 42.65 12.73
CA PHE A 553 49.07 43.95 12.12
C PHE A 553 48.96 45.04 13.19
N LEU A 554 48.23 44.77 14.26
CA LEU A 554 48.00 45.71 15.37
C LEU A 554 49.24 45.87 16.27
N ASN A 555 50.10 44.85 16.34
CA ASN A 555 51.25 44.79 17.22
C ASN A 555 52.54 44.49 16.44
N PRO A 556 53.05 45.46 15.66
CA PRO A 556 54.21 45.26 14.77
C PRO A 556 55.51 44.96 15.52
N ASP A 557 55.59 45.24 16.82
CA ASP A 557 56.73 44.81 17.66
C ASP A 557 56.85 43.28 17.76
N LEU A 558 55.76 42.55 17.50
CA LEU A 558 55.75 41.09 17.44
C LEU A 558 56.20 40.54 16.09
N GLU A 559 56.57 41.38 15.13
CA GLU A 559 57.05 40.95 13.81
C GLU A 559 58.30 40.06 13.90
N ALA A 560 59.08 40.17 14.98
CA ALA A 560 60.19 39.26 15.26
C ALA A 560 59.73 37.79 15.38
N ILE A 561 58.55 37.52 15.94
CA ILE A 561 57.93 36.19 15.99
C ILE A 561 57.50 35.77 14.58
N ALA A 562 56.94 36.71 13.80
CA ALA A 562 56.50 36.46 12.43
C ALA A 562 57.67 36.12 11.47
N ARG A 563 58.86 36.68 11.70
CA ARG A 563 60.08 36.46 10.90
C ARG A 563 60.79 35.14 11.22
N GLN A 564 60.44 34.45 12.30
CA GLN A 564 60.99 33.13 12.58
C GLN A 564 60.57 32.13 11.49
N SER A 565 61.48 31.21 11.14
CA SER A 565 61.22 30.14 10.15
C SER A 565 60.37 29.01 10.76
N LEU A 566 59.23 29.38 11.35
CA LEU A 566 58.24 28.49 11.93
C LEU A 566 57.10 28.22 10.94
N ILE A 567 56.44 27.07 11.06
CA ILE A 567 55.19 26.81 10.34
C ILE A 567 54.05 27.65 10.93
N THR A 568 53.02 27.95 10.12
CA THR A 568 51.90 28.84 10.50
C THR A 568 51.27 28.47 11.86
N LYS A 569 51.03 27.17 12.11
CA LYS A 569 50.44 26.70 13.37
C LYS A 569 51.30 27.02 14.61
N GLN A 570 52.62 26.96 14.49
CA GLN A 570 53.54 27.30 15.58
C GLN A 570 53.57 28.80 15.85
N LYS A 571 53.48 29.64 14.80
CA LYS A 571 53.40 31.09 14.95
C LYS A 571 52.12 31.50 15.66
N GLU A 572 50.98 30.94 15.22
CA GLU A 572 49.68 31.17 15.85
C GLU A 572 49.70 30.79 17.34
N PHE A 573 50.28 29.62 17.67
CA PHE A 573 50.43 29.18 19.06
C PHE A 573 51.20 30.20 19.91
N LEU A 574 52.38 30.64 19.47
CA LEU A 574 53.21 31.61 20.20
C LEU A 574 52.53 32.97 20.36
N LEU A 575 51.72 33.38 19.37
CA LEU A 575 51.00 34.65 19.42
C LEU A 575 49.80 34.59 20.37
N LYS A 576 49.07 33.45 20.40
CA LYS A 576 48.02 33.21 21.39
C LYS A 576 48.60 33.14 22.81
N GLU A 577 49.72 32.45 22.98
CA GLU A 577 50.48 32.41 24.23
C GLU A 577 50.89 33.81 24.69
N HIS A 578 51.48 34.61 23.78
CA HIS A 578 51.87 35.99 24.06
C HIS A 578 50.66 36.85 24.46
N TYR A 579 49.54 36.76 23.74
CA TYR A 579 48.33 37.50 24.12
C TYR A 579 47.82 37.10 25.50
N HIS A 580 47.76 35.79 25.77
CA HIS A 580 47.26 35.25 27.03
C HIS A 580 48.07 35.72 28.24
N PHE A 581 49.41 35.63 28.17
CA PHE A 581 50.29 35.97 29.30
C PHE A 581 50.66 37.45 29.39
N HIS A 582 50.73 38.16 28.26
CA HIS A 582 51.22 39.54 28.20
C HIS A 582 50.22 40.51 27.56
N GLY A 583 49.72 40.20 26.36
CA GLY A 583 48.90 41.11 25.57
C GLY A 583 47.65 41.60 26.28
N LYS A 584 46.97 40.72 27.04
CA LYS A 584 45.79 41.08 27.84
C LYS A 584 46.14 42.07 28.97
N ALA A 585 47.23 41.84 29.69
CA ALA A 585 47.70 42.72 30.76
C ALA A 585 48.13 44.09 30.22
N GLU A 586 48.72 44.10 29.02
CA GLU A 586 49.15 45.30 28.30
C GLU A 586 48.02 46.00 27.55
N ARG A 587 46.80 45.47 27.58
CA ARG A 587 45.62 45.96 26.83
C ARG A 587 45.89 46.12 25.33
N ARG A 588 46.61 45.17 24.74
CA ARG A 588 46.87 45.17 23.29
C ARG A 588 45.60 44.87 22.51
N ALA A 589 45.34 45.66 21.47
CA ALA A 589 44.31 45.33 20.48
C ALA A 589 44.71 44.06 19.72
N CYS A 590 43.75 43.15 19.51
CA CYS A 590 44.02 41.84 18.91
C CYS A 590 43.07 41.38 17.81
N SER A 591 42.06 42.18 17.48
CA SER A 591 41.18 41.95 16.35
C SER A 591 40.82 43.28 15.69
N LEU A 592 40.62 43.25 14.37
CA LEU A 592 40.11 44.40 13.62
C LEU A 592 38.60 44.62 13.83
N ASP A 593 37.87 43.62 14.35
CA ASP A 593 36.45 43.76 14.67
C ASP A 593 36.18 44.77 15.79
N ASP A 594 37.21 45.16 16.55
CA ASP A 594 37.12 46.23 17.54
C ASP A 594 36.94 47.62 16.92
N LEU A 595 37.08 47.72 15.60
CA LEU A 595 36.91 48.93 14.81
C LEU A 595 35.42 49.20 14.56
N PRO A 596 34.92 50.43 14.78
CA PRO A 596 33.57 50.81 14.41
C PRO A 596 33.28 50.50 12.94
N ARG A 597 32.08 50.01 12.65
CA ARG A 597 31.68 49.62 11.28
C ARG A 597 31.75 50.77 10.28
N ASP A 598 31.56 51.98 10.77
CA ASP A 598 31.58 53.25 10.04
C ASP A 598 32.94 53.97 10.15
N PHE A 599 33.97 53.32 10.70
CA PHE A 599 35.30 53.91 10.80
C PHE A 599 35.85 54.30 9.42
N ASP A 600 36.17 55.58 9.26
CA ASP A 600 36.75 56.13 8.05
C ASP A 600 38.15 56.67 8.38
N ALA A 601 39.18 55.97 7.88
CA ALA A 601 40.56 56.32 8.13
C ALA A 601 40.93 57.71 7.59
N ASP A 602 40.34 58.12 6.46
CA ASP A 602 40.59 59.42 5.87
C ASP A 602 39.94 60.52 6.71
N VAL A 603 38.69 60.33 7.14
CA VAL A 603 38.03 61.24 8.10
C VAL A 603 38.84 61.36 9.38
N TYR A 604 39.25 60.24 9.97
CA TYR A 604 40.01 60.21 11.22
C TYR A 604 41.34 60.96 11.10
N LEU A 605 42.10 60.74 10.02
CA LEU A 605 43.36 61.46 9.78
C LEU A 605 43.13 62.96 9.51
N ASN A 606 42.06 63.34 8.83
CA ASN A 606 41.76 64.74 8.54
C ASN A 606 41.26 65.51 9.77
N ILE A 607 40.54 64.87 10.68
CA ILE A 607 40.10 65.50 11.94
C ILE A 607 41.28 65.65 12.91
N HIS A 608 42.15 64.64 13.00
CA HIS A 608 43.20 64.57 14.02
C HIS A 608 44.58 64.86 13.43
N GLN A 609 44.91 66.15 13.33
CA GLN A 609 46.16 66.63 12.71
C GLN A 609 47.43 66.09 13.39
N ASP A 610 47.38 65.82 14.70
CA ASP A 610 48.46 65.18 15.45
C ASP A 610 48.74 63.76 14.93
N VAL A 611 47.68 62.98 14.71
CA VAL A 611 47.75 61.62 14.15
C VAL A 611 48.24 61.66 12.71
N TYR A 612 47.73 62.60 11.90
CA TYR A 612 48.19 62.79 10.53
C TYR A 612 49.69 63.06 10.45
N THR A 613 50.18 63.97 11.31
CA THR A 613 51.60 64.36 11.32
C THR A 613 52.47 63.17 11.75
N ALA A 614 52.06 62.45 12.79
CA ALA A 614 52.75 61.24 13.24
C ALA A 614 52.76 60.12 12.17
N ALA A 615 51.65 59.94 11.45
CA ALA A 615 51.54 58.97 10.36
C ALA A 615 52.50 59.29 9.20
N LYS A 616 52.64 60.57 8.86
CA LYS A 616 53.52 61.06 7.80
C LYS A 616 54.99 60.81 8.14
N ASP A 617 55.39 61.06 9.38
CA ASP A 617 56.77 60.88 9.83
C ASP A 617 57.17 59.41 9.96
N ALA A 618 56.21 58.52 10.24
CA ALA A 618 56.44 57.07 10.35
C ALA A 618 56.77 56.37 9.02
N SER A 619 56.81 57.08 7.88
CA SER A 619 56.91 56.49 6.52
C SER A 619 55.79 55.46 6.21
N ASP A 620 54.75 55.46 7.04
CA ASP A 620 53.59 54.56 7.03
C ASP A 620 52.32 55.42 6.93
N PHE A 621 52.35 56.35 5.96
CA PHE A 621 51.24 57.25 5.64
C PHE A 621 50.14 56.45 4.94
N THR A 622 49.47 55.61 5.72
CA THR A 622 48.46 54.68 5.21
C THR A 622 47.29 54.61 6.19
N HIS A 623 46.13 54.21 5.66
CA HIS A 623 44.95 53.84 6.47
C HIS A 623 45.28 52.89 7.62
N LYS A 624 46.37 52.12 7.51
CA LYS A 624 46.84 51.19 8.55
C LYS A 624 47.31 51.90 9.81
N TYR A 625 47.98 53.05 9.69
CA TYR A 625 48.38 53.84 10.85
C TYR A 625 47.16 54.39 11.58
N ALA A 626 46.18 54.92 10.84
CA ALA A 626 44.92 55.43 11.39
C ALA A 626 44.18 54.37 12.21
N ILE A 627 44.01 53.16 11.64
CA ILE A 627 43.35 52.02 12.31
C ILE A 627 44.08 51.65 13.61
N ARG A 628 45.41 51.47 13.56
CA ARG A 628 46.22 51.13 14.75
C ARG A 628 46.15 52.22 15.81
N HIS A 629 46.26 53.49 15.40
CA HIS A 629 46.18 54.62 16.33
C HIS A 629 44.81 54.70 16.99
N TYR A 630 43.73 54.53 16.22
CA TYR A 630 42.38 54.51 16.77
C TYR A 630 42.18 53.37 17.77
N LEU A 631 42.49 52.13 17.38
CA LEU A 631 42.30 50.98 18.25
C LEU A 631 43.16 51.01 19.52
N ARG A 632 44.36 51.60 19.43
CA ARG A 632 45.29 51.69 20.54
C ARG A 632 45.01 52.87 21.47
N TYR A 633 44.61 54.02 20.93
CA TYR A 633 44.47 55.27 21.67
C TYR A 633 43.11 55.94 21.41
N GLY A 634 42.76 56.17 20.14
CA GLY A 634 41.59 56.95 19.76
C GLY A 634 40.26 56.48 20.34
N LYS A 635 40.06 55.16 20.43
CA LYS A 635 38.86 54.54 21.04
C LYS A 635 38.74 54.88 22.52
N HIS A 636 39.86 54.87 23.25
CA HIS A 636 39.90 55.20 24.67
C HIS A 636 39.85 56.71 24.93
N GLU A 637 40.30 57.51 23.97
CA GLU A 637 40.25 58.97 23.98
C GLU A 637 38.94 59.53 23.42
N GLU A 638 37.98 58.67 23.07
CA GLU A 638 36.69 59.04 22.46
C GLU A 638 36.83 59.95 21.22
N ARG A 639 37.90 59.75 20.44
CA ARG A 639 38.17 60.55 19.25
C ARG A 639 37.14 60.28 18.16
N ILE A 640 36.62 61.35 17.55
CA ILE A 640 35.71 61.29 16.39
C ILE A 640 36.40 60.56 15.24
N TYR A 641 35.76 59.54 14.69
CA TYR A 641 36.34 58.64 13.68
C TYR A 641 35.48 58.44 12.43
N ALA A 642 34.29 59.03 12.43
CA ALA A 642 33.34 59.04 11.33
C ALA A 642 32.54 60.34 11.37
N LEU A 643 32.00 60.75 10.23
CA LEU A 643 31.09 61.89 10.16
C LEU A 643 29.66 61.40 10.40
N ASN A 644 28.96 61.96 11.39
CA ASN A 644 27.57 61.62 11.67
C ASN A 644 26.64 62.33 10.67
N LEU A 645 26.41 61.72 9.51
CA LEU A 645 25.56 62.24 8.45
C LEU A 645 24.18 61.57 8.49
N PRO A 646 23.07 62.31 8.37
CA PRO A 646 21.75 61.75 8.17
C PRO A 646 21.71 60.87 6.91
N TYR A 647 20.99 59.76 6.96
CA TYR A 647 20.89 58.81 5.83
C TYR A 647 20.39 59.48 4.53
N SER A 648 19.58 60.52 4.64
CA SER A 648 19.05 61.29 3.51
C SER A 648 19.97 62.40 3.01
N PHE A 649 21.17 62.56 3.59
CA PHE A 649 22.12 63.59 3.18
C PHE A 649 22.64 63.32 1.76
N LYS A 650 22.43 64.27 0.86
CA LYS A 650 23.01 64.26 -0.49
C LYS A 650 23.85 65.51 -0.68
N GLU A 651 25.08 65.36 -1.15
CA GLU A 651 26.01 66.48 -1.33
C GLU A 651 25.45 67.53 -2.31
N ALA A 652 24.74 67.08 -3.35
CA ALA A 652 24.11 67.95 -4.34
C ALA A 652 22.99 68.81 -3.71
N ASP A 653 22.09 68.20 -2.95
CA ASP A 653 20.97 68.89 -2.30
C ASP A 653 21.50 69.89 -1.26
N TYR A 654 22.48 69.48 -0.45
CA TYR A 654 23.09 70.34 0.56
C TYR A 654 23.80 71.55 -0.06
N LEU A 655 24.55 71.36 -1.15
CA LEU A 655 25.19 72.48 -1.85
C LEU A 655 24.17 73.38 -2.57
N ALA A 656 23.09 72.82 -3.13
CA ALA A 656 22.04 73.59 -3.79
C ALA A 656 21.26 74.47 -2.80
N LEU A 657 21.00 73.96 -1.59
CA LEU A 657 20.34 74.67 -0.51
C LEU A 657 21.24 75.73 0.14
N ASN A 658 22.57 75.56 0.09
CA ASN A 658 23.57 76.42 0.71
C ASN A 658 24.65 76.83 -0.31
N PRO A 659 24.30 77.58 -1.37
CA PRO A 659 25.20 77.86 -2.49
C PRO A 659 26.44 78.68 -2.10
N GLU A 660 26.38 79.42 -0.99
CA GLU A 660 27.52 80.13 -0.41
C GLU A 660 28.66 79.19 0.03
N LEU A 661 28.37 77.90 0.26
CA LEU A 661 29.39 76.90 0.55
C LEU A 661 30.39 76.73 -0.59
N ASN A 662 29.99 77.04 -1.83
CA ASN A 662 30.87 76.94 -3.00
C ASN A 662 32.09 77.86 -2.87
N SER A 663 31.89 79.09 -2.41
CA SER A 663 32.99 80.04 -2.16
C SER A 663 33.62 79.82 -0.78
N PHE A 664 32.82 79.57 0.26
CA PHE A 664 33.30 79.36 1.63
C PHE A 664 34.26 78.18 1.76
N LEU A 665 33.94 77.04 1.13
CA LEU A 665 34.78 75.84 1.17
C LEU A 665 35.83 75.81 0.04
N GLY A 666 35.84 76.81 -0.86
CA GLY A 666 36.75 76.89 -2.00
C GLY A 666 36.60 75.72 -2.97
N LEU A 667 35.36 75.35 -3.33
CA LEU A 667 35.07 74.15 -4.11
C LEU A 667 35.40 74.30 -5.60
N GLN A 668 35.55 75.54 -6.09
CA GLN A 668 35.82 75.81 -7.51
C GLN A 668 37.17 75.22 -7.95
N GLY A 669 37.14 74.37 -8.99
CA GLY A 669 38.33 73.72 -9.56
C GLY A 669 38.85 72.52 -8.76
N GLN A 670 38.17 72.10 -7.69
CA GLN A 670 38.49 70.89 -6.93
C GLN A 670 37.96 69.63 -7.62
N SER A 671 38.53 68.46 -7.30
CA SER A 671 38.01 67.18 -7.78
C SER A 671 36.67 66.83 -7.14
N PRO A 672 35.81 66.02 -7.79
CA PRO A 672 34.54 65.58 -7.21
C PRO A 672 34.66 64.94 -5.82
N GLU A 673 35.73 64.19 -5.57
CA GLU A 673 36.00 63.53 -4.28
C GLU A 673 36.34 64.56 -3.19
N CYS A 674 37.16 65.56 -3.53
CA CYS A 674 37.49 66.67 -2.64
C CYS A 674 36.24 67.49 -2.29
N ILE A 675 35.37 67.74 -3.28
CA ILE A 675 34.09 68.43 -3.09
C ILE A 675 33.18 67.63 -2.17
N SER A 676 32.97 66.34 -2.46
CA SER A 676 32.13 65.45 -1.64
C SER A 676 32.65 65.34 -0.20
N PHE A 677 33.95 65.15 0.00
CA PHE A 677 34.55 65.13 1.34
C PHE A 677 34.34 66.45 2.08
N ARG A 678 34.62 67.60 1.45
CA ARG A 678 34.47 68.92 2.10
C ARG A 678 33.02 69.21 2.49
N LEU A 679 32.05 68.84 1.67
CA LEU A 679 30.62 69.02 1.97
C LEU A 679 30.16 68.12 3.12
N ARG A 680 30.53 66.84 3.09
CA ARG A 680 30.26 65.89 4.17
C ARG A 680 30.92 66.34 5.49
N PHE A 681 32.19 66.72 5.43
CA PHE A 681 32.94 67.21 6.58
C PHE A 681 32.30 68.48 7.15
N HIS A 682 31.97 69.45 6.29
CA HIS A 682 31.31 70.68 6.71
C HIS A 682 29.98 70.41 7.41
N TYR A 683 29.11 69.57 6.83
CA TYR A 683 27.84 69.24 7.46
C TYR A 683 28.02 68.51 8.79
N GLY A 684 28.85 67.46 8.80
CA GLY A 684 29.08 66.62 9.99
C GLY A 684 29.76 67.35 11.16
N MET A 685 30.51 68.42 10.89
CA MET A 685 31.19 69.21 11.93
C MET A 685 30.45 70.49 12.31
N LEU A 686 29.85 71.20 11.35
CA LEU A 686 29.35 72.58 11.53
C LEU A 686 27.92 72.80 11.02
N GLY A 687 27.56 72.19 9.89
CA GLY A 687 26.29 72.45 9.21
C GLY A 687 25.07 72.02 10.01
N TRP A 688 25.13 70.83 10.63
CA TRP A 688 24.07 70.37 11.55
C TRP A 688 23.92 71.29 12.77
N GLN A 689 25.03 71.76 13.35
CA GLN A 689 24.98 72.66 14.52
C GLN A 689 24.40 74.03 14.18
N SER A 690 24.52 74.44 12.92
CA SER A 690 24.05 75.73 12.41
C SER A 690 22.66 75.64 11.77
N ASP A 691 21.97 74.50 11.92
CA ASP A 691 20.64 74.23 11.35
C ASP A 691 20.55 74.51 9.84
N LEU A 692 21.63 74.20 9.11
CA LEU A 692 21.65 74.37 7.66
C LEU A 692 20.78 73.30 6.99
N PRO A 693 19.84 73.70 6.10
CA PRO A 693 18.97 72.75 5.41
C PRO A 693 19.81 71.87 4.48
N TYR A 694 19.62 70.56 4.55
CA TYR A 694 20.41 69.58 3.80
C TYR A 694 19.57 68.61 2.95
N LYS A 695 18.24 68.70 3.08
CA LYS A 695 17.26 67.93 2.33
C LYS A 695 16.08 68.85 2.00
N ILE A 696 15.54 68.68 0.81
CA ILE A 696 14.30 69.32 0.35
C ILE A 696 13.13 68.43 0.82
N GLU A 697 12.31 68.90 1.77
CA GLU A 697 11.08 68.24 2.22
C GLU A 697 9.88 69.15 1.99
N ILE A 698 9.25 69.02 0.83
CA ILE A 698 8.14 69.86 0.38
C ILE A 698 6.88 68.98 0.35
N PRO A 699 5.69 69.51 0.70
CA PRO A 699 4.43 68.76 0.60
C PRO A 699 4.23 68.15 -0.78
N ASP A 700 3.65 66.95 -0.83
CA ASP A 700 3.42 66.23 -2.09
C ASP A 700 2.45 66.98 -3.04
N ASP A 701 1.60 67.85 -2.50
CA ASP A 701 0.64 68.71 -3.22
C ASP A 701 1.21 70.10 -3.55
N PHE A 702 2.49 70.35 -3.28
CA PHE A 702 3.11 71.64 -3.58
C PHE A 702 3.30 71.82 -5.09
N ASP A 703 2.57 72.78 -5.67
CA ASP A 703 2.84 73.30 -7.00
C ASP A 703 3.47 74.69 -6.88
N TYR A 704 4.73 74.85 -7.33
CA TYR A 704 5.42 76.12 -7.28
C TYR A 704 4.66 77.25 -7.99
N ARG A 705 3.88 76.93 -9.04
CA ARG A 705 3.05 77.90 -9.78
C ARG A 705 1.88 78.36 -8.93
N ALA A 706 1.26 77.46 -8.17
CA ALA A 706 0.19 77.81 -7.22
C ALA A 706 0.75 78.68 -6.10
N TYR A 707 1.89 78.27 -5.52
CA TYR A 707 2.56 79.00 -4.45
C TYR A 707 2.95 80.43 -4.87
N LEU A 708 3.57 80.60 -6.05
CA LEU A 708 3.90 81.95 -6.56
C LEU A 708 2.65 82.78 -6.87
N LEU A 709 1.57 82.16 -7.35
CA LEU A 709 0.32 82.88 -7.63
C LEU A 709 -0.39 83.34 -6.34
N LEU A 710 -0.38 82.50 -5.31
CA LEU A 710 -0.96 82.78 -3.99
C LEU A 710 -0.13 83.79 -3.20
N ASN A 711 1.15 83.96 -3.55
CA ASN A 711 2.10 84.84 -2.86
C ASN A 711 2.79 85.81 -3.85
N PRO A 712 2.11 86.90 -4.28
CA PRO A 712 2.62 87.81 -5.32
C PRO A 712 3.97 88.46 -5.00
N ASP A 713 4.25 88.71 -3.71
CA ASP A 713 5.54 89.23 -3.25
C ASP A 713 6.69 88.24 -3.47
N VAL A 714 6.42 86.94 -3.30
CA VAL A 714 7.38 85.86 -3.60
C VAL A 714 7.59 85.74 -5.10
N ALA A 715 6.53 85.89 -5.91
CA ALA A 715 6.65 85.92 -7.38
C ALA A 715 7.50 87.09 -7.89
N GLU A 716 7.38 88.28 -7.29
CA GLU A 716 8.24 89.42 -7.62
C GLU A 716 9.71 89.13 -7.23
N GLY A 717 9.93 88.47 -6.10
CA GLY A 717 11.24 87.97 -5.68
C GLY A 717 11.84 86.97 -6.67
N ALA A 718 11.03 86.02 -7.15
CA ALA A 718 11.46 84.99 -8.10
C ALA A 718 11.95 85.58 -9.44
N GLN A 719 11.38 86.70 -9.89
CA GLN A 719 11.81 87.39 -11.10
C GLN A 719 13.17 88.09 -10.96
N ARG A 720 13.62 88.34 -9.73
CA ARG A 720 14.90 89.01 -9.42
C ARG A 720 16.01 88.04 -9.02
N ASP A 721 15.69 86.76 -8.80
CA ASP A 721 16.64 85.73 -8.42
C ASP A 721 17.21 85.02 -9.66
N ASN A 722 18.46 84.55 -9.56
CA ASN A 722 19.14 83.85 -10.66
C ASN A 722 18.78 82.35 -10.72
N ARG A 723 18.02 81.83 -9.76
CA ARG A 723 17.48 80.46 -9.76
C ARG A 723 16.29 80.34 -10.71
N SER A 724 15.99 79.12 -11.13
CA SER A 724 14.73 78.82 -11.79
C SER A 724 13.55 79.06 -10.82
N SER A 725 12.39 79.45 -11.34
CA SER A 725 11.25 79.88 -10.53
C SER A 725 10.69 78.78 -9.62
N ASP A 726 10.81 77.52 -10.04
CA ASP A 726 10.52 76.33 -9.24
C ASP A 726 11.48 76.22 -8.04
N LEU A 727 12.78 76.17 -8.28
CA LEU A 727 13.79 76.06 -7.22
C LEU A 727 13.76 77.25 -6.25
N PHE A 728 13.48 78.45 -6.76
CA PHE A 728 13.30 79.64 -5.92
C PHE A 728 12.05 79.51 -5.02
N ALA A 729 10.92 79.09 -5.59
CA ALA A 729 9.67 78.91 -4.86
C ALA A 729 9.80 77.82 -3.78
N GLU A 730 10.41 76.70 -4.12
CA GLU A 730 10.74 75.60 -3.21
C GLU A 730 11.64 76.07 -2.06
N TYR A 731 12.74 76.76 -2.39
CA TYR A 731 13.65 77.34 -1.39
C TYR A 731 12.95 78.35 -0.49
N HIS A 732 12.17 79.26 -1.07
CA HIS A 732 11.42 80.27 -0.32
C HIS A 732 10.39 79.61 0.59
N TYR A 733 9.67 78.60 0.10
CA TYR A 733 8.71 77.84 0.89
C TYR A 733 9.39 77.18 2.09
N LEU A 734 10.46 76.41 1.86
CA LEU A 734 11.20 75.72 2.92
C LEU A 734 11.79 76.69 3.96
N LYS A 735 12.37 77.81 3.51
CA LYS A 735 13.10 78.73 4.38
C LYS A 735 12.19 79.73 5.11
N HIS A 736 11.12 80.16 4.47
CA HIS A 736 10.27 81.26 4.94
C HIS A 736 8.79 80.89 4.91
N GLY A 737 8.30 80.32 3.81
CA GLY A 737 6.87 80.04 3.61
C GLY A 737 6.23 79.13 4.65
N ILE A 738 6.91 78.06 5.07
CA ILE A 738 6.43 77.16 6.13
C ILE A 738 6.25 77.92 7.44
N PHE A 739 7.24 78.71 7.84
CA PHE A 739 7.22 79.46 9.09
C PHE A 739 6.22 80.62 9.06
N GLU A 740 6.05 81.25 7.90
CA GLU A 740 5.09 82.33 7.66
C GLU A 740 3.67 81.81 7.42
N ARG A 741 3.48 80.48 7.37
CA ARG A 741 2.21 79.81 7.05
C ARG A 741 1.60 80.31 5.74
N ARG A 742 2.45 80.48 4.73
CA ARG A 742 2.01 80.93 3.41
C ARG A 742 1.21 79.83 2.72
N PRO A 743 0.06 80.16 2.10
CA PRO A 743 -0.70 79.20 1.32
C PRO A 743 0.11 78.78 0.08
N TYR A 744 0.17 77.49 -0.19
CA TYR A 744 1.03 76.92 -1.24
C TYR A 744 0.31 76.05 -2.26
N ALA A 745 -0.93 75.66 -1.96
CA ALA A 745 -1.85 75.01 -2.87
C ALA A 745 -3.19 75.75 -2.84
N PHE A 746 -3.99 75.58 -3.89
CA PHE A 746 -5.35 76.12 -3.93
C PHE A 746 -6.25 75.37 -2.93
N GLU A 747 -7.00 76.09 -2.11
CA GLU A 747 -8.05 75.46 -1.29
C GLU A 747 -9.20 75.00 -2.18
N VAL A 748 -9.24 73.71 -2.46
CA VAL A 748 -10.35 72.98 -3.10
C VAL A 748 -10.86 71.87 -2.16
N PRO A 749 -12.13 71.45 -2.25
CA PRO A 749 -12.64 70.31 -1.48
C PRO A 749 -11.84 69.03 -1.72
N GLU A 750 -11.73 68.16 -0.73
CA GLU A 750 -10.99 66.89 -0.86
C GLU A 750 -11.55 65.98 -1.98
N ASP A 751 -12.83 66.14 -2.31
CA ASP A 751 -13.54 65.42 -3.38
C ASP A 751 -13.66 66.24 -4.68
N PHE A 752 -12.88 67.31 -4.83
CA PHE A 752 -12.87 68.12 -6.04
C PHE A 752 -12.37 67.30 -7.23
N ASP A 753 -13.27 67.02 -8.18
CA ASP A 753 -12.96 66.39 -9.45
C ASP A 753 -13.01 67.45 -10.57
N PRO A 754 -11.87 67.79 -11.20
CA PRO A 754 -11.82 68.79 -12.28
C PRO A 754 -12.74 68.44 -13.46
N ASP A 755 -12.90 67.16 -13.79
CA ASP A 755 -13.76 66.71 -14.88
C ASP A 755 -15.24 66.90 -14.55
N LEU A 756 -15.67 66.55 -13.33
CA LEU A 756 -17.04 66.80 -12.86
C LEU A 756 -17.32 68.30 -12.77
N TYR A 757 -16.39 69.07 -12.21
CA TYR A 757 -16.54 70.51 -12.09
C TYR A 757 -16.69 71.19 -13.46
N LEU A 758 -15.91 70.78 -14.46
CA LEU A 758 -16.06 71.27 -15.83
C LEU A 758 -17.39 70.81 -16.47
N ALA A 759 -17.81 69.57 -16.24
CA ALA A 759 -19.06 69.02 -16.78
C ALA A 759 -20.31 69.76 -16.27
N TYR A 760 -20.34 70.13 -14.99
CA TYR A 760 -21.44 70.88 -14.40
C TYR A 760 -21.38 72.39 -14.69
N ASN A 761 -20.22 72.90 -15.11
CA ASN A 761 -19.99 74.31 -15.39
C ASN A 761 -19.45 74.50 -16.82
N PRO A 762 -20.27 74.24 -17.85
CA PRO A 762 -19.81 74.20 -19.24
C PRO A 762 -19.33 75.56 -19.77
N ASP A 763 -19.65 76.68 -19.12
CA ASP A 763 -19.09 78.00 -19.42
C ASP A 763 -17.58 78.07 -19.16
N LEU A 764 -17.04 77.19 -18.30
CA LEU A 764 -15.60 77.09 -18.06
C LEU A 764 -14.82 76.55 -19.28
N HIS A 765 -15.48 75.97 -20.27
CA HIS A 765 -14.82 75.63 -21.54
C HIS A 765 -14.23 76.87 -22.23
N SER A 766 -14.92 78.02 -22.18
CA SER A 766 -14.34 79.27 -22.70
C SER A 766 -13.14 79.74 -21.85
N TYR A 767 -13.23 79.62 -20.52
CA TYR A 767 -12.13 79.98 -19.61
C TYR A 767 -10.85 79.17 -19.88
N LEU A 768 -10.99 77.88 -20.15
CA LEU A 768 -9.87 77.00 -20.51
C LEU A 768 -9.29 77.33 -21.89
N ASN A 769 -10.15 77.59 -22.88
CA ASN A 769 -9.71 77.95 -24.23
C ASN A 769 -8.97 79.29 -24.28
N ASP A 770 -9.30 80.22 -23.38
CA ASP A 770 -8.64 81.52 -23.28
C ASP A 770 -7.26 81.44 -22.57
N ASN A 771 -6.93 80.32 -21.91
CA ASN A 771 -5.69 80.13 -21.15
C ASN A 771 -4.95 78.81 -21.51
N PRO A 772 -4.66 78.52 -22.80
CA PRO A 772 -4.20 77.19 -23.23
C PRO A 772 -2.78 76.83 -22.77
N SER A 773 -2.03 77.77 -22.19
CA SER A 773 -0.66 77.58 -21.74
C SER A 773 -0.53 77.00 -20.33
N PHE A 774 -1.64 76.84 -19.61
CA PHE A 774 -1.66 76.29 -18.25
C PHE A 774 -2.29 74.89 -18.25
N ASP A 775 -1.89 74.10 -17.26
CA ASP A 775 -2.50 72.80 -17.02
C ASP A 775 -4.01 72.96 -16.75
N ARG A 776 -4.82 72.07 -17.34
CA ARG A 776 -6.28 72.14 -17.29
C ARG A 776 -6.77 72.06 -15.86
N ASP A 777 -6.24 71.12 -15.09
CA ASP A 777 -6.72 70.83 -13.74
C ASP A 777 -6.27 71.97 -12.81
N PHE A 778 -5.04 72.46 -12.96
CA PHE A 778 -4.56 73.69 -12.29
C PHE A 778 -5.46 74.90 -12.54
N LEU A 779 -5.92 75.12 -13.77
CA LEU A 779 -6.83 76.22 -14.09
C LEU A 779 -8.22 76.06 -13.46
N LEU A 780 -8.73 74.83 -13.39
CA LEU A 780 -10.03 74.54 -12.80
C LEU A 780 -10.00 74.68 -11.27
N GLU A 781 -8.94 74.20 -10.62
CA GLU A 781 -8.70 74.41 -9.19
C GLU A 781 -8.54 75.90 -8.87
N LYS A 782 -7.73 76.62 -9.65
CA LYS A 782 -7.59 78.08 -9.54
C LYS A 782 -8.94 78.78 -9.69
N HIS A 783 -9.72 78.41 -10.72
CA HIS A 783 -11.03 79.00 -10.96
C HIS A 783 -11.97 78.75 -9.78
N TYR A 784 -12.02 77.52 -9.28
CA TYR A 784 -12.83 77.17 -8.11
C TYR A 784 -12.41 77.97 -6.88
N HIS A 785 -11.11 78.02 -6.57
CA HIS A 785 -10.55 78.68 -5.41
C HIS A 785 -10.87 80.19 -5.39
N PHE A 786 -10.68 80.89 -6.50
CA PHE A 786 -10.89 82.34 -6.55
C PHE A 786 -12.34 82.76 -6.83
N TYR A 787 -13.09 82.00 -7.63
CA TYR A 787 -14.41 82.40 -8.13
C TYR A 787 -15.51 81.38 -7.80
N GLY A 788 -15.30 80.11 -8.14
CA GLY A 788 -16.33 79.07 -8.06
C GLY A 788 -16.96 78.88 -6.69
N ARG A 789 -16.16 78.99 -5.62
CA ARG A 789 -16.65 78.93 -4.23
C ARG A 789 -17.66 80.03 -3.91
N ASN A 790 -17.40 81.26 -4.37
CA ASN A 790 -18.27 82.41 -4.10
C ASN A 790 -19.50 82.45 -5.02
N GLU A 791 -19.37 81.86 -6.20
CA GLU A 791 -20.46 81.74 -7.18
C GLU A 791 -21.41 80.56 -6.88
N ASN A 792 -21.16 79.79 -5.81
CA ASN A 792 -21.88 78.56 -5.47
C ASN A 792 -21.98 77.56 -6.64
N ARG A 793 -20.88 77.40 -7.40
CA ARG A 793 -20.84 76.47 -8.52
C ARG A 793 -20.92 75.01 -8.05
N THR A 794 -21.69 74.20 -8.76
CA THR A 794 -21.84 72.76 -8.49
C THR A 794 -20.52 72.03 -8.74
N ILE A 795 -20.12 71.19 -7.80
CA ILE A 795 -18.90 70.37 -7.84
C ILE A 795 -19.16 68.85 -7.72
N LEU A 796 -20.44 68.44 -7.54
CA LEU A 796 -20.88 67.05 -7.33
C LEU A 796 -22.15 66.72 -8.13
#